data_AF-A0A543DSL3-F1
#
_entry.id   AF-A0A543DSL3-F1
#
_cell.length_a   1.000
_cell.length_b   1.000
_cell.length_c   1.000
_cell.angle_alpha   90.00
_cell.angle_beta   90.00
_cell.angle_gamma   90.00
#
_symmetry.space_group_name_H-M   'P 1'
#
loop_
_entity.id
_entity.type
_entity.pdbx_description
1 polymer ?
#
loop_
_entity_poly.entity_id
_entity_poly.type
_entity_poly.pdbx_seq_one_letter_code
_entity_poly.pdbx_strand_id
1 'polypeptide(L)'
;MPRFIKDGPVVPDDLVQDLEDDRVIFFCGAGISMGAGLPSYAGLVKHCYTELGMPVPGKHSKAWDWPDRMLGILESNYEAAAVRRVVSERLSKPPRDLRLHESILKLSRLRNSGGTRLITTNFDTYFEQAQKGVSDEVPFHSGPVLPIPRNDHIVSWKSVVYLHGRLVEDNNHHLVLTSADFGRAYLTDAWAARFVARLFAEFTVLFVGYSLNDPVLRYMTDAFAAERAASRTTYLRNKAYIFVARPSTSPDPAPYRQRRLEPIFYKKTKDHRYLRDTVIAWAKARQDYLANTAGMIQRIAPTQPASLDPSEAANVLWAVAGRPKDQGHGARVFARLADAPHLTWLDEIEQHDKQLVAEHATEAEQASKQNMPIPPAPQLLTNELFPHNSNLSDHRLSPTALALTAWLVRHLASVDLVERVIEKIGHGRRLHEQFRFAIREEIEREKGLRDGFLRFWRCISAEGDWAIPPRPRWQGPFHTASKSFTDSHAEPWLRQEVLAGLRPSLTFLPAYYQPPLDDQGNPTPDDDRGSRLNQLARAKVVLSEETHIASLLSALRGKPFEGSFCASIITELTSKLKSALDLFALVGEAGPNSDPSIYQRPSIVPHEQNRNREKWTCLFDLIWLGWQHLDGTDAAASKRLIEGWFSIDYPAFRRLALAATSRTAHLSPSEKMGYLLNV
;
A
#
# COMPACT_ATOMS: atom_id res chain seq x y z
N MET A 1 -4.72 -15.41 -3.58
CA MET A 1 -4.17 -16.47 -4.45
C MET A 1 -5.18 -16.87 -5.52
N PRO A 2 -4.93 -16.55 -6.80
CA PRO A 2 -5.86 -16.79 -7.89
C PRO A 2 -6.06 -18.28 -8.20
N ARG A 3 -7.30 -18.61 -8.57
CA ARG A 3 -7.65 -19.84 -9.29
C ARG A 3 -8.21 -19.46 -10.66
N PHE A 4 -7.63 -19.99 -11.72
CA PHE A 4 -8.06 -19.67 -13.09
C PHE A 4 -9.19 -20.57 -13.60
N ILE A 5 -9.40 -21.73 -12.96
CA ILE A 5 -10.53 -22.63 -13.22
C ILE A 5 -11.04 -23.22 -11.90
N LYS A 6 -12.28 -23.70 -11.90
CA LYS A 6 -12.85 -24.49 -10.81
C LYS A 6 -12.01 -25.77 -10.62
N ASP A 7 -11.66 -26.08 -9.36
CA ASP A 7 -10.84 -27.24 -8.96
C ASP A 7 -9.39 -27.28 -9.50
N GLY A 8 -8.91 -26.19 -10.11
CA GLY A 8 -7.51 -26.01 -10.52
C GLY A 8 -6.57 -25.73 -9.33
N PRO A 9 -5.23 -25.83 -9.53
CA PRO A 9 -4.27 -25.34 -8.56
C PRO A 9 -4.50 -23.87 -8.20
N VAL A 10 -4.24 -23.57 -6.94
CA VAL A 10 -4.12 -22.20 -6.44
C VAL A 10 -2.73 -21.70 -6.80
N VAL A 11 -2.65 -20.72 -7.69
CA VAL A 11 -1.37 -20.12 -8.08
C VAL A 11 -1.02 -19.03 -7.06
N PRO A 12 0.19 -19.01 -6.48
CA PRO A 12 0.59 -17.98 -5.51
C PRO A 12 0.54 -16.57 -6.10
N ASP A 13 0.10 -15.59 -5.30
CA ASP A 13 0.00 -14.18 -5.73
C ASP A 13 1.37 -13.62 -6.14
N ASP A 14 2.42 -13.91 -5.35
CA ASP A 14 3.81 -13.57 -5.66
C ASP A 14 4.25 -14.05 -7.05
N LEU A 15 3.86 -15.27 -7.43
CA LEU A 15 4.24 -15.84 -8.72
C LEU A 15 3.51 -15.14 -9.87
N VAL A 16 2.25 -14.77 -9.67
CA VAL A 16 1.50 -13.99 -10.67
C VAL A 16 2.08 -12.58 -10.77
N GLN A 17 2.44 -11.94 -9.67
CA GLN A 17 3.06 -10.62 -9.68
C GLN A 17 4.44 -10.65 -10.35
N ASP A 18 5.28 -11.63 -10.02
CA ASP A 18 6.60 -11.81 -10.64
C ASP A 18 6.49 -12.06 -12.14
N LEU A 19 5.43 -12.74 -12.58
CA LEU A 19 5.16 -12.96 -13.99
C LEU A 19 4.83 -11.64 -14.70
N GLU A 20 4.01 -10.79 -14.08
CA GLU A 20 3.66 -9.48 -14.61
C GLU A 20 4.84 -8.48 -14.60
N ASP A 21 5.78 -8.66 -13.68
CA ASP A 21 7.03 -7.90 -13.59
C ASP A 21 8.14 -8.43 -14.54
N ASP A 22 7.83 -9.32 -15.48
CA ASP A 22 8.78 -9.94 -16.43
C ASP A 22 9.92 -10.73 -15.75
N ARG A 23 9.71 -11.22 -14.52
CA ARG A 23 10.73 -11.93 -13.71
C ARG A 23 10.61 -13.45 -13.72
N VAL A 24 9.48 -13.99 -14.18
CA VAL A 24 9.25 -15.44 -14.19
C VAL A 24 9.81 -16.08 -15.44
N ILE A 25 10.53 -17.19 -15.24
CA ILE A 25 10.99 -18.06 -16.31
C ILE A 25 10.30 -19.42 -16.19
N PHE A 26 9.54 -19.79 -17.22
CA PHE A 26 9.00 -21.13 -17.35
C PHE A 26 10.12 -22.10 -17.71
N PHE A 27 10.25 -23.16 -16.92
CA PHE A 27 11.21 -24.24 -17.13
C PHE A 27 10.42 -25.51 -17.41
N CYS A 28 10.50 -26.00 -18.65
CA CYS A 28 9.56 -26.95 -19.24
C CYS A 28 10.19 -28.32 -19.50
N GLY A 29 9.64 -29.36 -18.86
CA GLY A 29 10.11 -30.74 -18.97
C GLY A 29 9.18 -31.63 -19.79
N ALA A 30 9.53 -32.93 -19.84
CA ALA A 30 8.91 -33.89 -20.76
C ALA A 30 7.40 -34.09 -20.51
N GLY A 31 6.93 -33.81 -19.29
CA GLY A 31 5.52 -33.92 -18.93
C GLY A 31 4.59 -33.01 -19.76
N ILE A 32 5.11 -31.92 -20.34
CA ILE A 32 4.33 -31.05 -21.23
C ILE A 32 4.06 -31.72 -22.58
N SER A 33 5.08 -32.35 -23.17
CA SER A 33 4.97 -33.04 -24.47
C SER A 33 4.21 -34.37 -24.40
N MET A 34 4.00 -34.92 -23.19
CA MET A 34 3.19 -36.13 -23.00
C MET A 34 1.73 -35.94 -23.44
N GLY A 35 1.13 -34.80 -23.12
CA GLY A 35 -0.23 -34.47 -23.57
C GLY A 35 -0.34 -34.31 -25.09
N ALA A 36 0.77 -33.99 -25.75
CA ALA A 36 0.89 -33.88 -27.20
C ALA A 36 1.25 -35.22 -27.88
N GLY A 37 1.37 -36.33 -27.13
CA GLY A 37 1.55 -37.68 -27.67
C GLY A 37 2.97 -38.25 -27.58
N LEU A 38 3.93 -37.54 -27.00
CA LEU A 38 5.28 -38.05 -26.76
C LEU A 38 5.37 -38.89 -25.47
N PRO A 39 6.34 -39.81 -25.35
CA PRO A 39 6.51 -40.58 -24.12
C PRO A 39 7.13 -39.72 -22.99
N SER A 40 6.94 -40.15 -21.74
CA SER A 40 7.80 -39.70 -20.64
C SER A 40 9.24 -40.18 -20.85
N TYR A 41 10.20 -39.65 -20.10
CA TYR A 41 11.60 -40.10 -20.21
C TYR A 41 11.76 -41.61 -19.94
N ALA A 42 11.13 -42.14 -18.89
CA ALA A 42 11.09 -43.59 -18.65
C ALA A 42 10.39 -44.36 -19.78
N GLY A 43 9.34 -43.78 -20.37
CA GLY A 43 8.66 -44.35 -21.54
C GLY A 43 9.55 -44.40 -22.78
N LEU A 44 10.40 -43.38 -22.98
CA LEU A 44 11.40 -43.33 -24.05
C LEU A 44 12.45 -44.41 -23.85
N VAL A 45 13.01 -44.54 -22.63
CA VAL A 45 13.98 -45.61 -22.31
C VAL A 45 13.38 -46.98 -22.58
N LYS A 46 12.15 -47.23 -22.11
CA LYS A 46 11.44 -48.49 -22.38
C LYS A 46 11.31 -48.79 -23.88
N HIS A 47 11.00 -47.77 -24.68
CA HIS A 47 10.89 -47.90 -26.13
C HIS A 47 12.25 -48.27 -26.75
N CYS A 48 13.34 -47.60 -26.36
CA CYS A 48 14.68 -47.93 -26.86
C CYS A 48 15.09 -49.37 -26.54
N TYR A 49 14.85 -49.85 -25.31
CA TYR A 49 15.10 -51.26 -24.96
C TYR A 49 14.30 -52.21 -25.85
N THR A 50 13.02 -51.90 -26.09
CA THR A 50 12.13 -52.75 -26.88
C THR A 50 12.57 -52.80 -28.35
N GLU A 51 12.81 -51.64 -28.97
CA GLU A 51 13.19 -51.53 -30.39
C GLU A 51 14.58 -52.12 -30.67
N LEU A 52 15.51 -52.02 -29.73
CA LEU A 52 16.86 -52.59 -29.87
C LEU A 52 16.91 -54.09 -29.50
N GLY A 53 15.79 -54.70 -29.10
CA GLY A 53 15.72 -56.13 -28.77
C GLY A 53 16.31 -56.51 -27.41
N MET A 54 16.46 -55.55 -26.49
CA MET A 54 17.00 -55.78 -25.14
C MET A 54 15.89 -56.06 -24.12
N PRO A 55 16.12 -56.96 -23.14
CA PRO A 55 15.15 -57.22 -22.09
C PRO A 55 14.92 -55.97 -21.24
N VAL A 56 13.67 -55.49 -21.21
CA VAL A 56 13.28 -54.33 -20.39
C VAL A 56 13.31 -54.72 -18.91
N PRO A 57 14.02 -53.96 -18.05
CA PRO A 57 14.00 -54.22 -16.61
C PRO A 57 12.59 -54.20 -16.02
N GLY A 58 12.32 -55.10 -15.08
CA GLY A 58 11.02 -55.20 -14.41
C GLY A 58 10.54 -53.87 -13.82
N LYS A 59 9.22 -53.66 -13.75
CA LYS A 59 8.59 -52.38 -13.38
C LYS A 59 9.01 -51.82 -12.01
N HIS A 60 9.42 -52.68 -11.08
CA HIS A 60 9.87 -52.32 -9.73
C HIS A 60 11.40 -52.32 -9.57
N SER A 61 12.15 -52.44 -10.66
CA SER A 61 13.60 -52.38 -10.62
C SER A 61 14.09 -51.00 -10.21
N LYS A 62 15.09 -50.95 -9.31
CA LYS A 62 15.81 -49.71 -8.94
C LYS A 62 16.51 -49.05 -10.13
N ALA A 63 16.68 -49.76 -11.25
CA ALA A 63 17.21 -49.17 -12.49
C ALA A 63 16.36 -47.98 -12.97
N TRP A 64 15.05 -48.01 -12.74
CA TRP A 64 14.12 -46.93 -13.13
C TRP A 64 14.32 -45.63 -12.35
N ASP A 65 15.09 -45.64 -11.26
CA ASP A 65 15.52 -44.41 -10.56
C ASP A 65 16.65 -43.67 -11.32
N TRP A 66 17.27 -44.34 -12.30
CA TRP A 66 18.39 -43.84 -13.09
C TRP A 66 18.20 -44.12 -14.60
N PRO A 67 17.12 -43.61 -15.22
CA PRO A 67 16.84 -43.83 -16.64
C PRO A 67 17.95 -43.32 -17.57
N ASP A 68 18.68 -42.29 -17.14
CA ASP A 68 19.88 -41.74 -17.79
C ASP A 68 21.04 -42.73 -17.85
N ARG A 69 21.22 -43.55 -16.80
CA ARG A 69 22.23 -44.62 -16.79
C ARG A 69 21.78 -45.80 -17.64
N MET A 70 20.48 -46.09 -17.66
CA MET A 70 19.92 -47.16 -18.50
C MET A 70 20.16 -46.88 -19.99
N LEU A 71 19.97 -45.64 -20.45
CA LEU A 71 20.34 -45.25 -21.81
C LEU A 71 21.85 -45.32 -22.05
N GLY A 72 22.68 -44.92 -21.08
CA GLY A 72 24.14 -45.05 -21.18
C GLY A 72 24.61 -46.51 -21.34
N ILE A 73 23.93 -47.45 -20.68
CA ILE A 73 24.18 -48.89 -20.87
C ILE A 73 23.82 -49.33 -22.30
N LEU A 74 22.70 -48.85 -22.86
CA LEU A 74 22.35 -49.13 -24.25
C LEU A 74 23.38 -48.55 -25.23
N GLU A 75 23.85 -47.32 -25.03
CA GLU A 75 24.91 -46.71 -25.84
C GLU A 75 26.29 -47.39 -25.69
N SER A 76 26.48 -48.18 -24.62
CA SER A 76 27.71 -48.97 -24.44
C SER A 76 27.60 -50.36 -25.10
N ASN A 77 26.39 -50.92 -25.15
CA ASN A 77 26.12 -52.24 -25.73
C ASN A 77 25.85 -52.19 -27.25
N TYR A 78 25.45 -51.03 -27.77
CA TYR A 78 25.20 -50.76 -29.19
C TYR A 78 25.98 -49.52 -29.61
N GLU A 79 26.09 -49.26 -30.92
CA GLU A 79 26.62 -47.97 -31.38
C GLU A 79 25.72 -46.81 -30.89
N ALA A 80 26.31 -45.79 -30.27
CA ALA A 80 25.57 -44.63 -29.76
C ALA A 80 24.69 -43.97 -30.83
N ALA A 81 25.13 -43.95 -32.09
CA ALA A 81 24.37 -43.45 -33.22
C ALA A 81 23.05 -44.23 -33.44
N ALA A 82 23.05 -45.55 -33.25
CA ALA A 82 21.87 -46.39 -33.40
C ALA A 82 20.82 -46.09 -32.31
N VAL A 83 21.26 -45.95 -31.05
CA VAL A 83 20.38 -45.59 -29.92
C VAL A 83 19.81 -44.18 -30.14
N ARG A 84 20.64 -43.21 -30.53
CA ARG A 84 20.20 -41.83 -30.79
C ARG A 84 19.25 -41.72 -31.97
N ARG A 85 19.40 -42.57 -33.01
CA ARG A 85 18.43 -42.66 -34.12
C ARG A 85 17.06 -43.09 -33.61
N VAL A 86 16.97 -44.15 -32.81
CA VAL A 86 15.70 -44.63 -32.23
C VAL A 86 15.05 -43.55 -31.35
N VAL A 87 15.85 -42.82 -30.56
CA VAL A 87 15.36 -41.69 -29.77
C VAL A 87 14.80 -40.58 -30.67
N SER A 88 15.55 -40.17 -31.69
CA SER A 88 15.16 -39.12 -32.63
C SER A 88 13.87 -39.48 -33.36
N GLU A 89 13.76 -40.69 -33.91
CA GLU A 89 12.57 -41.19 -34.60
C GLU A 89 11.34 -41.19 -33.69
N ARG A 90 11.53 -41.55 -32.41
CA ARG A 90 10.43 -41.58 -31.46
C ARG A 90 9.92 -40.19 -31.07
N LEU A 91 10.83 -39.23 -30.95
CA LEU A 91 10.53 -37.87 -30.50
C LEU A 91 10.17 -36.90 -31.62
N SER A 92 10.50 -37.22 -32.87
CA SER A 92 10.18 -36.41 -34.06
C SER A 92 8.75 -36.64 -34.61
N LYS A 93 7.89 -37.32 -33.86
CA LYS A 93 6.50 -37.56 -34.27
C LYS A 93 5.69 -36.25 -34.25
N PRO A 94 4.71 -36.07 -35.14
CA PRO A 94 3.87 -34.87 -35.14
C PRO A 94 3.02 -34.77 -33.86
N PRO A 95 2.80 -33.56 -33.33
CA PRO A 95 2.04 -33.35 -32.11
C PRO A 95 0.55 -33.62 -32.33
N ARG A 96 -0.11 -34.18 -31.30
CA ARG A 96 -1.58 -34.36 -31.27
C ARG A 96 -2.32 -33.12 -30.79
N ASP A 97 -1.74 -32.34 -29.88
CA ASP A 97 -2.35 -31.15 -29.27
C ASP A 97 -1.25 -30.17 -28.83
N LEU A 98 -1.27 -28.94 -29.36
CA LEU A 98 -0.30 -27.89 -29.05
C LEU A 98 -0.83 -26.81 -28.10
N ARG A 99 -2.09 -26.88 -27.65
CA ARG A 99 -2.71 -25.81 -26.85
C ARG A 99 -1.94 -25.44 -25.59
N LEU A 100 -1.34 -26.44 -24.93
CA LEU A 100 -0.52 -26.20 -23.74
C LEU A 100 0.79 -25.46 -24.10
N HIS A 101 1.45 -25.84 -25.19
CA HIS A 101 2.68 -25.20 -25.67
C HIS A 101 2.40 -23.75 -26.07
N GLU A 102 1.31 -23.50 -26.80
CA GLU A 102 0.85 -22.16 -27.17
C GLU A 102 0.58 -21.30 -25.92
N SER A 103 -0.08 -21.87 -24.92
CA SER A 103 -0.41 -21.16 -23.67
C SER A 103 0.84 -20.83 -22.85
N ILE A 104 1.79 -21.76 -22.76
CA ILE A 104 3.08 -21.51 -22.11
C ILE A 104 3.86 -20.43 -22.87
N LEU A 105 3.91 -20.48 -24.21
CA LEU A 105 4.54 -19.43 -25.01
C LEU A 105 3.91 -18.06 -24.76
N LYS A 106 2.58 -17.99 -24.70
CA LYS A 106 1.85 -16.75 -24.36
C LYS A 106 2.18 -16.25 -22.96
N LEU A 107 2.27 -17.15 -21.97
CA LEU A 107 2.70 -16.81 -20.61
C LEU A 107 4.20 -16.49 -20.53
N SER A 108 5.03 -16.96 -21.45
CA SER A 108 6.46 -16.64 -21.49
C SER A 108 6.77 -15.31 -22.16
N ARG A 109 5.77 -14.63 -22.72
CA ARG A 109 5.93 -13.30 -23.32
C ARG A 109 6.16 -12.24 -22.25
N LEU A 110 7.08 -11.34 -22.54
CA LEU A 110 7.44 -10.20 -21.70
C LEU A 110 6.51 -9.02 -22.02
N ARG A 111 5.97 -8.36 -21.00
CA ARG A 111 5.06 -7.21 -21.15
C ARG A 111 5.80 -5.89 -21.38
N ASN A 112 6.81 -5.61 -20.56
CA ASN A 112 7.42 -4.29 -20.51
C ASN A 112 8.55 -4.14 -21.54
N SER A 113 9.26 -5.23 -21.81
CA SER A 113 10.45 -5.22 -22.65
C SER A 113 10.24 -5.84 -24.04
N GLY A 114 9.10 -6.51 -24.27
CA GLY A 114 8.83 -7.26 -25.50
C GLY A 114 9.73 -8.50 -25.68
N GLY A 115 9.25 -9.48 -26.44
CA GLY A 115 9.93 -10.77 -26.65
C GLY A 115 9.42 -11.89 -25.74
N THR A 116 10.09 -13.04 -25.77
CA THR A 116 9.68 -14.25 -25.03
C THR A 116 10.89 -14.85 -24.30
N ARG A 117 10.68 -15.33 -23.06
CA ARG A 117 11.68 -16.11 -22.31
C ARG A 117 11.09 -17.44 -21.86
N LEU A 118 11.71 -18.52 -22.32
CA LEU A 118 11.27 -19.88 -22.00
C LEU A 118 12.48 -20.80 -22.01
N ILE A 119 12.55 -21.73 -21.07
CA ILE A 119 13.54 -22.79 -21.07
C ILE A 119 12.82 -24.13 -21.20
N THR A 120 13.35 -25.02 -22.01
CA THR A 120 12.94 -26.41 -22.06
C THR A 120 14.14 -27.35 -22.06
N THR A 121 13.94 -28.52 -21.46
CA THR A 121 14.86 -29.67 -21.57
C THR A 121 14.32 -30.73 -22.52
N ASN A 122 13.21 -30.47 -23.20
CA ASN A 122 12.68 -31.36 -24.23
C ASN A 122 13.47 -31.15 -25.51
N PHE A 123 13.57 -32.20 -26.32
CA PHE A 123 14.30 -32.14 -27.59
C PHE A 123 13.38 -31.91 -28.79
N ASP A 124 12.07 -32.17 -28.62
CA ASP A 124 11.06 -31.99 -29.66
C ASP A 124 10.92 -30.53 -30.09
N THR A 125 10.42 -30.30 -31.29
CA THR A 125 10.22 -28.97 -31.87
C THR A 125 8.81 -28.43 -31.63
N TYR A 126 8.08 -28.93 -30.62
CA TYR A 126 6.67 -28.56 -30.44
C TYR A 126 6.47 -27.09 -30.09
N PHE A 127 7.43 -26.45 -29.41
CA PHE A 127 7.39 -24.99 -29.20
C PHE A 127 7.57 -24.20 -30.50
N GLU A 128 8.39 -24.68 -31.43
CA GLU A 128 8.53 -24.05 -32.76
C GLU A 128 7.25 -24.19 -33.58
N GLN A 129 6.64 -25.37 -33.53
CA GLN A 129 5.37 -25.62 -34.22
C GLN A 129 4.23 -24.81 -33.60
N ALA A 130 4.17 -24.70 -32.28
CA ALA A 130 3.21 -23.87 -31.57
C ALA A 130 3.39 -22.37 -31.86
N GLN A 131 4.63 -21.92 -32.09
CA GLN A 131 4.93 -20.53 -32.43
C GLN A 131 4.32 -20.12 -33.78
N LYS A 132 4.20 -21.03 -34.77
CA LYS A 132 3.55 -20.72 -36.06
C LYS A 132 2.10 -20.23 -35.90
N GLY A 133 1.46 -20.54 -34.77
CA GLY A 133 0.12 -20.04 -34.41
C GLY A 133 0.13 -18.69 -33.66
N VAL A 134 1.28 -18.02 -33.52
CA VAL A 134 1.43 -16.77 -32.75
C VAL A 134 2.16 -15.70 -33.58
N SER A 135 1.78 -14.43 -33.42
CA SER A 135 2.12 -13.34 -34.35
C SER A 135 3.60 -12.96 -34.47
N ASP A 136 4.46 -13.37 -33.54
CA ASP A 136 5.82 -12.84 -33.41
C ASP A 136 6.86 -13.95 -33.55
N GLU A 137 7.93 -13.66 -34.30
CA GLU A 137 9.06 -14.57 -34.40
C GLU A 137 9.86 -14.61 -33.09
N VAL A 138 9.99 -15.80 -32.49
CA VAL A 138 10.76 -16.05 -31.27
C VAL A 138 12.05 -16.76 -31.65
N PRO A 139 13.23 -16.22 -31.30
CA PRO A 139 14.49 -16.89 -31.60
C PRO A 139 14.68 -18.13 -30.71
N PHE A 140 15.52 -19.06 -31.18
CA PHE A 140 15.83 -20.31 -30.50
C PHE A 140 17.33 -20.43 -30.24
N HIS A 141 17.70 -20.82 -29.02
CA HIS A 141 19.07 -21.20 -28.68
C HIS A 141 19.08 -22.64 -28.18
N SER A 142 20.18 -23.36 -28.39
CA SER A 142 20.35 -24.72 -27.91
C SER A 142 21.74 -24.89 -27.29
N GLY A 143 21.82 -25.72 -26.25
CA GLY A 143 23.11 -26.11 -25.69
C GLY A 143 24.05 -26.69 -26.78
N PRO A 144 25.37 -26.47 -26.68
CA PRO A 144 26.09 -25.82 -25.58
C PRO A 144 26.16 -24.29 -25.66
N VAL A 145 25.75 -23.68 -26.78
CA VAL A 145 25.85 -22.23 -27.00
C VAL A 145 24.61 -21.54 -26.46
N LEU A 146 24.68 -21.17 -25.18
CA LEU A 146 23.58 -20.56 -24.45
C LEU A 146 23.77 -19.05 -24.27
N PRO A 147 22.68 -18.27 -24.30
CA PRO A 147 22.71 -16.86 -23.95
C PRO A 147 22.99 -16.68 -22.46
N ILE A 148 23.40 -15.48 -22.06
CA ILE A 148 23.66 -15.17 -20.64
C ILE A 148 22.34 -14.72 -19.99
N PRO A 149 21.83 -15.43 -18.96
CA PRO A 149 20.58 -15.05 -18.31
C PRO A 149 20.86 -13.89 -17.34
N ARG A 150 20.76 -12.64 -17.82
CA ARG A 150 20.81 -11.42 -17.00
C ARG A 150 19.46 -10.72 -17.01
N ASN A 151 19.13 -10.08 -15.89
CA ASN A 151 17.98 -9.20 -15.77
C ASN A 151 18.40 -7.73 -15.72
N ASP A 152 19.29 -7.31 -16.63
CA ASP A 152 19.53 -5.89 -16.89
C ASP A 152 18.53 -5.42 -17.96
N HIS A 153 17.75 -4.38 -17.68
CA HIS A 153 16.71 -3.87 -18.59
C HIS A 153 17.24 -3.36 -19.95
N ILE A 154 18.55 -3.49 -20.20
CA ILE A 154 19.29 -2.97 -21.37
C ILE A 154 19.62 -4.10 -22.37
N VAL A 155 20.08 -5.28 -21.93
CA VAL A 155 20.48 -6.41 -22.80
C VAL A 155 19.85 -7.71 -22.33
N SER A 156 18.52 -7.67 -22.21
CA SER A 156 17.67 -8.82 -21.88
C SER A 156 17.81 -9.99 -22.87
N TRP A 157 18.21 -11.21 -22.48
CA TRP A 157 17.98 -12.41 -23.31
C TRP A 157 16.48 -12.61 -23.56
N LYS A 158 16.10 -12.84 -24.83
CA LYS A 158 14.71 -12.96 -25.29
C LYS A 158 14.58 -14.09 -26.32
N SER A 159 14.68 -15.34 -25.88
CA SER A 159 14.50 -16.49 -26.77
C SER A 159 13.85 -17.67 -26.03
N VAL A 160 13.53 -18.73 -26.76
CA VAL A 160 13.33 -20.06 -26.19
C VAL A 160 14.70 -20.76 -26.14
N VAL A 161 15.08 -21.31 -24.99
CA VAL A 161 16.34 -22.05 -24.80
C VAL A 161 16.04 -23.53 -24.64
N TYR A 162 16.63 -24.34 -25.52
CA TYR A 162 16.73 -25.78 -25.45
C TYR A 162 17.99 -26.16 -24.70
N LEU A 163 17.89 -26.24 -23.37
CA LEU A 163 19.05 -26.41 -22.48
C LEU A 163 19.85 -27.68 -22.80
N HIS A 164 19.14 -28.74 -23.20
CA HIS A 164 19.70 -30.08 -23.44
C HIS A 164 19.88 -30.40 -24.91
N GLY A 165 19.80 -29.40 -25.79
CA GLY A 165 19.83 -29.60 -27.23
C GLY A 165 18.44 -29.78 -27.83
N ARG A 166 18.38 -29.81 -29.16
CA ARG A 166 17.16 -29.74 -29.96
C ARG A 166 17.27 -30.70 -31.14
N LEU A 167 16.17 -31.36 -31.52
CA LEU A 167 16.12 -32.25 -32.67
C LEU A 167 15.97 -31.42 -33.95
N VAL A 168 17.02 -31.38 -34.77
CA VAL A 168 17.04 -30.71 -36.08
C VAL A 168 17.57 -31.70 -37.10
N GLU A 169 17.05 -31.67 -38.34
CA GLU A 169 17.26 -32.72 -39.35
C GLU A 169 18.74 -33.07 -39.63
N ASP A 170 19.70 -32.18 -39.32
CA ASP A 170 21.12 -32.38 -39.61
C ASP A 170 22.11 -32.18 -38.43
N ASN A 171 21.67 -31.92 -37.18
CA ASN A 171 22.61 -31.59 -36.09
C ASN A 171 22.17 -32.04 -34.67
N ASN A 172 22.14 -33.35 -34.43
CA ASN A 172 21.76 -33.96 -33.15
C ASN A 172 22.95 -34.35 -32.24
N HIS A 173 24.13 -33.77 -32.48
CA HIS A 173 25.38 -34.19 -31.83
C HIS A 173 25.55 -33.70 -30.38
N HIS A 174 24.64 -32.87 -29.87
CA HIS A 174 24.75 -32.22 -28.55
C HIS A 174 23.55 -32.46 -27.63
N LEU A 175 22.79 -33.53 -27.87
CA LEU A 175 21.68 -33.92 -26.98
C LEU A 175 22.21 -34.43 -25.64
N VAL A 176 21.62 -33.95 -24.54
CA VAL A 176 21.91 -34.40 -23.18
C VAL A 176 20.94 -35.51 -22.79
N LEU A 177 21.30 -36.77 -23.10
CA LEU A 177 20.40 -37.93 -22.98
C LEU A 177 20.86 -38.94 -21.93
N THR A 178 22.16 -39.20 -21.81
CA THR A 178 22.70 -40.24 -20.91
C THR A 178 23.41 -39.63 -19.71
N SER A 179 23.71 -40.46 -18.70
CA SER A 179 24.48 -39.99 -17.53
C SER A 179 25.84 -39.40 -17.90
N ALA A 180 26.45 -39.86 -19.01
CA ALA A 180 27.69 -39.30 -19.54
C ALA A 180 27.46 -37.89 -20.12
N ASP A 181 26.39 -37.69 -20.89
CA ASP A 181 26.04 -36.36 -21.40
C ASP A 181 25.70 -35.39 -20.27
N PHE A 182 24.93 -35.83 -19.26
CA PHE A 182 24.61 -35.02 -18.08
C PHE A 182 25.89 -34.63 -17.32
N GLY A 183 26.81 -35.58 -17.14
CA GLY A 183 28.13 -35.33 -16.55
C GLY A 183 28.89 -34.26 -17.32
N ARG A 184 28.93 -34.37 -18.65
CA ARG A 184 29.56 -33.35 -19.51
C ARG A 184 28.89 -31.97 -19.36
N ALA A 185 27.56 -31.92 -19.39
CA ALA A 185 26.75 -30.69 -19.36
C ALA A 185 26.79 -29.92 -18.04
N TYR A 186 26.79 -30.63 -16.91
CA TYR A 186 26.71 -30.02 -15.59
C TYR A 186 28.03 -30.03 -14.82
N LEU A 187 28.97 -30.93 -15.14
CA LEU A 187 30.22 -31.09 -14.39
C LEU A 187 31.45 -30.71 -15.19
N THR A 188 31.67 -31.31 -16.37
CA THR A 188 32.92 -31.15 -17.13
C THR A 188 32.98 -29.84 -17.91
N ASP A 189 32.17 -29.67 -18.97
CA ASP A 189 32.15 -28.39 -19.71
C ASP A 189 31.15 -27.39 -19.06
N ALA A 190 30.29 -27.87 -18.16
CA ALA A 190 29.51 -27.10 -17.18
C ALA A 190 28.63 -25.96 -17.76
N TRP A 191 28.30 -25.97 -19.05
CA TRP A 191 27.47 -24.93 -19.68
C TRP A 191 26.06 -24.88 -19.06
N ALA A 192 25.45 -26.04 -18.81
CA ALA A 192 24.11 -26.12 -18.24
C ALA A 192 24.12 -25.69 -16.77
N ALA A 193 25.13 -26.12 -16.00
CA ALA A 193 25.28 -25.71 -14.60
C ALA A 193 25.43 -24.20 -14.45
N ARG A 194 26.33 -23.59 -15.23
CA ARG A 194 26.57 -22.13 -15.20
C ARG A 194 25.33 -21.33 -15.60
N PHE A 195 24.63 -21.77 -16.65
CA PHE A 195 23.41 -21.13 -17.11
C PHE A 195 22.31 -21.17 -16.03
N VAL A 196 22.07 -22.35 -15.45
CA VAL A 196 21.07 -22.56 -14.40
C VAL A 196 21.41 -21.80 -13.12
N ALA A 197 22.67 -21.82 -12.67
CA ALA A 197 23.11 -21.07 -11.49
C ALA A 197 22.79 -19.59 -11.60
N ARG A 198 23.11 -18.99 -12.75
CA ARG A 198 22.81 -17.58 -12.99
C ARG A 198 21.30 -17.33 -13.12
N LEU A 199 20.55 -18.22 -13.79
CA LEU A 199 19.10 -18.13 -13.90
C LEU A 199 18.41 -18.00 -12.53
N PHE A 200 18.80 -18.85 -11.57
CA PHE A 200 18.21 -18.86 -10.22
C PHE A 200 18.64 -17.67 -9.35
N ALA A 201 19.74 -17.01 -9.69
CA ALA A 201 20.16 -15.78 -9.02
C ALA A 201 19.36 -14.57 -9.51
N GLU A 202 18.88 -14.58 -10.76
CA GLU A 202 18.30 -13.41 -11.44
C GLU A 202 16.78 -13.47 -11.58
N PHE A 203 16.20 -14.68 -11.62
CA PHE A 203 14.79 -14.89 -11.99
C PHE A 203 14.05 -15.82 -11.02
N THR A 204 12.73 -15.63 -10.95
CA THR A 204 11.81 -16.60 -10.33
C THR A 204 11.56 -17.72 -11.32
N VAL A 205 11.80 -18.98 -10.94
CA VAL A 205 11.70 -20.12 -11.88
C VAL A 205 10.42 -20.92 -11.61
N LEU A 206 9.66 -21.23 -12.66
CA LEU A 206 8.45 -22.07 -12.56
C LEU A 206 8.62 -23.37 -13.36
N PHE A 207 8.76 -24.48 -12.65
CA PHE A 207 8.87 -25.82 -13.24
C PHE A 207 7.50 -26.37 -13.63
N VAL A 208 7.38 -26.77 -14.89
CA VAL A 208 6.18 -27.38 -15.46
C VAL A 208 6.57 -28.68 -16.19
N GLY A 209 5.87 -29.77 -15.89
CA GLY A 209 6.14 -31.07 -16.52
C GLY A 209 7.33 -31.84 -15.94
N TYR A 210 7.74 -31.54 -14.71
CA TYR A 210 8.81 -32.23 -13.99
C TYR A 210 8.27 -33.16 -12.90
N SER A 211 9.06 -34.19 -12.59
CA SER A 211 8.90 -35.00 -11.38
C SER A 211 10.10 -34.77 -10.45
N LEU A 212 9.95 -35.03 -9.15
CA LEU A 212 11.06 -34.87 -8.20
C LEU A 212 12.26 -35.81 -8.53
N ASN A 213 12.00 -36.96 -9.15
CA ASN A 213 13.03 -37.93 -9.54
C ASN A 213 13.58 -37.68 -10.96
N ASP A 214 13.24 -36.55 -11.57
CA ASP A 214 13.77 -36.18 -12.86
C ASP A 214 15.30 -35.94 -12.78
N PRO A 215 16.11 -36.57 -13.66
CA PRO A 215 17.56 -36.39 -13.66
C PRO A 215 17.97 -34.91 -13.72
N VAL A 216 17.24 -34.07 -14.45
CA VAL A 216 17.53 -32.63 -14.57
C VAL A 216 17.57 -31.97 -13.19
N LEU A 217 16.53 -32.17 -12.37
CA LEU A 217 16.46 -31.58 -11.04
C LEU A 217 17.55 -32.12 -10.11
N ARG A 218 17.91 -33.40 -10.25
CA ARG A 218 19.01 -34.02 -9.50
C ARG A 218 20.35 -33.35 -9.84
N TYR A 219 20.74 -33.33 -11.12
CA TYR A 219 21.98 -32.71 -11.57
C TYR A 219 22.04 -31.20 -11.28
N MET A 220 20.91 -30.49 -11.34
CA MET A 220 20.84 -29.09 -10.90
C MET A 220 21.11 -28.94 -9.40
N THR A 221 20.52 -29.80 -8.56
CA THR A 221 20.75 -29.78 -7.11
C THR A 221 22.21 -30.08 -6.77
N ASP A 222 22.82 -31.03 -7.47
CA ASP A 222 24.22 -31.41 -7.28
C ASP A 222 25.16 -30.27 -7.74
N ALA A 223 24.92 -29.68 -8.91
CA ALA A 223 25.68 -28.54 -9.41
C ALA A 223 25.61 -27.35 -8.44
N PHE A 224 24.43 -27.10 -7.87
CA PHE A 224 24.23 -26.09 -6.84
C PHE A 224 24.96 -26.36 -5.53
N ALA A 225 25.06 -27.63 -5.11
CA ALA A 225 25.81 -28.01 -3.92
C ALA A 225 27.32 -27.83 -4.16
N ALA A 226 27.80 -28.23 -5.35
CA ALA A 226 29.19 -28.07 -5.77
C ALA A 226 29.60 -26.59 -5.85
N GLU A 227 28.77 -25.73 -6.44
CA GLU A 227 29.05 -24.28 -6.56
C GLU A 227 29.15 -23.60 -5.19
N ARG A 228 28.29 -23.98 -4.22
CA ARG A 228 28.35 -23.47 -2.84
C ARG A 228 29.62 -23.91 -2.11
N ALA A 229 30.08 -25.13 -2.34
CA ALA A 229 31.32 -25.61 -1.75
C ALA A 229 32.55 -24.86 -2.32
N ALA A 230 32.46 -24.41 -3.58
CA ALA A 230 33.56 -23.76 -4.29
C ALA A 230 33.61 -22.22 -4.15
N SER A 231 32.47 -21.54 -3.95
CA SER A 231 32.39 -20.07 -3.98
C SER A 231 32.34 -19.43 -2.58
N ARG A 232 33.14 -18.37 -2.36
CA ARG A 232 33.05 -17.48 -1.17
C ARG A 232 31.85 -16.51 -1.23
N THR A 233 31.24 -16.34 -2.40
CA THR A 233 30.07 -15.47 -2.62
C THR A 233 28.83 -16.34 -2.80
N THR A 234 27.90 -16.27 -1.85
CA THR A 234 26.59 -16.93 -1.98
C THR A 234 25.62 -15.96 -2.65
N TYR A 235 25.28 -16.18 -3.92
CA TYR A 235 24.15 -15.47 -4.52
C TYR A 235 22.87 -15.86 -3.78
N LEU A 236 22.11 -14.86 -3.30
CA LEU A 236 20.75 -15.10 -2.83
C LEU A 236 19.94 -15.62 -4.01
N ARG A 237 19.35 -16.80 -3.85
CA ARG A 237 18.54 -17.42 -4.90
C ARG A 237 17.11 -16.92 -4.79
N ASN A 238 16.54 -16.56 -5.93
CA ASN A 238 15.12 -16.24 -6.03
C ASN A 238 14.26 -17.49 -5.82
N LYS A 239 12.95 -17.26 -5.64
CA LYS A 239 11.95 -18.31 -5.42
C LYS A 239 11.87 -19.22 -6.65
N ALA A 240 11.69 -20.52 -6.43
CA ALA A 240 11.44 -21.49 -7.48
C ALA A 240 10.20 -22.32 -7.14
N TYR A 241 9.27 -22.42 -8.08
CA TYR A 241 7.99 -23.09 -7.91
C TYR A 241 7.93 -24.34 -8.79
N ILE A 242 7.19 -25.35 -8.36
CA ILE A 242 6.97 -26.57 -9.15
C ILE A 242 5.53 -27.06 -9.02
N PHE A 243 4.86 -27.33 -10.14
CA PHE A 243 3.53 -27.95 -10.09
C PHE A 243 3.61 -29.44 -9.77
N VAL A 244 2.94 -29.86 -8.69
CA VAL A 244 2.97 -31.24 -8.20
C VAL A 244 1.56 -31.84 -8.14
N ALA A 245 1.38 -32.99 -8.77
CA ALA A 245 0.12 -33.73 -8.66
C ALA A 245 -0.04 -34.27 -7.23
N ARG A 246 -1.12 -33.87 -6.55
CA ARG A 246 -1.45 -34.32 -5.19
C ARG A 246 -1.72 -35.82 -5.18
N PRO A 247 -1.03 -36.62 -4.33
CA PRO A 247 -1.38 -38.02 -4.07
C PRO A 247 -2.70 -38.12 -3.30
N SER A 248 -3.23 -39.34 -3.12
CA SER A 248 -4.44 -39.59 -2.33
C SER A 248 -4.28 -39.26 -0.84
N THR A 249 -3.04 -39.19 -0.34
CA THR A 249 -2.68 -38.76 1.01
C THR A 249 -2.24 -37.30 1.05
N SER A 250 -2.25 -36.67 2.24
CA SER A 250 -1.70 -35.33 2.44
C SER A 250 -0.24 -35.28 1.94
N PRO A 251 0.08 -34.48 0.91
CA PRO A 251 1.42 -34.45 0.35
C PRO A 251 2.41 -33.80 1.31
N ASP A 252 3.54 -34.45 1.55
CA ASP A 252 4.66 -33.85 2.29
C ASP A 252 5.43 -32.87 1.38
N PRO A 253 5.49 -31.57 1.71
CA PRO A 253 6.27 -30.59 0.96
C PRO A 253 7.78 -30.66 1.24
N ALA A 254 8.22 -31.35 2.31
CA ALA A 254 9.61 -31.33 2.77
C ALA A 254 10.64 -31.75 1.69
N PRO A 255 10.42 -32.80 0.87
CA PRO A 255 11.39 -33.19 -0.16
C PRO A 255 11.63 -32.13 -1.23
N TYR A 256 10.61 -31.31 -1.54
CA TYR A 256 10.70 -30.20 -2.49
C TYR A 256 11.42 -29.01 -1.86
N ARG A 257 11.05 -28.65 -0.61
CA ARG A 257 11.66 -27.54 0.12
C ARG A 257 13.14 -27.78 0.45
N GLN A 258 13.54 -29.03 0.71
CA GLN A 258 14.96 -29.40 0.85
C GLN A 258 15.78 -29.07 -0.40
N ARG A 259 15.14 -29.12 -1.58
CA ARG A 259 15.74 -28.70 -2.87
C ARG A 259 15.48 -27.22 -3.20
N ARG A 260 14.94 -26.45 -2.25
CA ARG A 260 14.51 -25.05 -2.41
C ARG A 260 13.48 -24.85 -3.53
N LEU A 261 12.57 -25.80 -3.68
CA LEU A 261 11.41 -25.70 -4.55
C LEU A 261 10.14 -25.57 -3.69
N GLU A 262 9.29 -24.60 -4.03
CA GLU A 262 7.97 -24.44 -3.44
C GLU A 262 6.92 -25.19 -4.28
N PRO A 263 6.34 -26.29 -3.75
CA PRO A 263 5.39 -27.10 -4.51
C PRO A 263 4.01 -26.43 -4.59
N ILE A 264 3.47 -26.33 -5.81
CA ILE A 264 2.09 -25.94 -6.09
C ILE A 264 1.27 -27.21 -6.37
N PHE A 265 0.57 -27.69 -5.34
CA PHE A 265 -0.18 -28.93 -5.43
C PHE A 265 -1.50 -28.77 -6.22
N TYR A 266 -1.79 -29.71 -7.12
CA TYR A 266 -3.06 -29.77 -7.85
C TYR A 266 -3.69 -31.17 -7.81
N LYS A 267 -5.01 -31.24 -7.97
CA LYS A 267 -5.74 -32.50 -8.00
C LYS A 267 -5.33 -33.34 -9.21
N LYS A 268 -4.80 -34.55 -8.95
CA LYS A 268 -4.42 -35.48 -10.02
C LYS A 268 -5.67 -35.98 -10.75
N THR A 269 -5.68 -35.80 -12.06
CA THR A 269 -6.71 -36.32 -12.98
C THR A 269 -6.04 -37.02 -14.15
N LYS A 270 -6.81 -37.72 -14.98
CA LYS A 270 -6.32 -38.28 -16.24
C LYS A 270 -5.67 -37.16 -17.07
N ASP A 271 -4.45 -37.42 -17.55
CA ASP A 271 -3.65 -36.51 -18.37
C ASP A 271 -3.39 -35.12 -17.75
N HIS A 272 -3.42 -35.02 -16.41
CA HIS A 272 -3.19 -33.76 -15.69
C HIS A 272 -4.11 -32.61 -16.13
N ARG A 273 -5.35 -32.94 -16.53
CA ARG A 273 -6.33 -31.99 -17.09
C ARG A 273 -6.45 -30.68 -16.32
N TYR A 274 -6.61 -30.73 -15.00
CA TYR A 274 -6.76 -29.50 -14.20
C TYR A 274 -5.53 -28.57 -14.26
N LEU A 275 -4.32 -29.12 -14.30
CA LEU A 275 -3.13 -28.30 -14.50
C LEU A 275 -3.13 -27.67 -15.91
N ARG A 276 -3.36 -28.50 -16.93
CA ARG A 276 -3.37 -28.05 -18.33
C ARG A 276 -4.40 -26.94 -18.55
N ASP A 277 -5.63 -27.16 -18.12
CA ASP A 277 -6.74 -26.22 -18.31
C ASP A 277 -6.50 -24.94 -17.47
N THR A 278 -5.81 -25.03 -16.32
CA THR A 278 -5.38 -23.86 -15.54
C THR A 278 -4.35 -23.03 -16.29
N VAL A 279 -3.33 -23.64 -16.90
CA VAL A 279 -2.31 -22.92 -17.67
C VAL A 279 -2.93 -22.24 -18.89
N ILE A 280 -3.87 -22.92 -19.58
CA ILE A 280 -4.61 -22.33 -20.72
C ILE A 280 -5.46 -21.14 -20.27
N ALA A 281 -6.22 -21.30 -19.18
CA ALA A 281 -7.05 -20.22 -18.64
C ALA A 281 -6.20 -19.05 -18.12
N TRP A 282 -5.05 -19.34 -17.50
CA TRP A 282 -4.10 -18.32 -17.05
C TRP A 282 -3.53 -17.52 -18.22
N ALA A 283 -3.12 -18.19 -19.31
CA ALA A 283 -2.64 -17.53 -20.52
C ALA A 283 -3.71 -16.59 -21.12
N LYS A 284 -4.97 -17.05 -21.18
CA LYS A 284 -6.10 -16.24 -21.64
C LYS A 284 -6.34 -15.03 -20.73
N ALA A 285 -6.44 -15.27 -19.42
CA ALA A 285 -6.63 -14.21 -18.43
C ALA A 285 -5.52 -13.15 -18.49
N ARG A 286 -4.28 -13.57 -18.75
CA ARG A 286 -3.13 -12.69 -18.88
C ARG A 286 -3.20 -11.81 -20.13
N GLN A 287 -3.63 -12.31 -21.29
CA GLN A 287 -3.73 -11.50 -22.52
C GLN A 287 -4.79 -10.39 -22.39
N ASP A 288 -5.93 -10.72 -21.80
CA ASP A 288 -7.05 -9.79 -21.60
C ASP A 288 -6.89 -8.90 -20.36
N TYR A 289 -5.79 -9.00 -19.61
CA TYR A 289 -5.69 -8.54 -18.22
C TYR A 289 -5.96 -7.05 -17.95
N LEU A 290 -5.51 -6.09 -18.77
CA LEU A 290 -5.85 -4.67 -18.53
C LEU A 290 -7.33 -4.38 -18.78
N ALA A 291 -7.90 -5.00 -19.83
CA ALA A 291 -9.33 -4.94 -20.11
C ALA A 291 -10.16 -5.74 -19.09
N ASN A 292 -9.62 -6.85 -18.57
CA ASN A 292 -10.23 -7.69 -17.55
C ASN A 292 -10.15 -7.06 -16.17
N THR A 293 -9.05 -6.38 -15.81
CA THR A 293 -8.95 -5.66 -14.54
C THR A 293 -9.92 -4.49 -14.56
N ALA A 294 -9.97 -3.72 -15.65
CA ALA A 294 -10.96 -2.66 -15.78
C ALA A 294 -12.40 -3.21 -15.78
N GLY A 295 -12.67 -4.27 -16.53
CA GLY A 295 -13.99 -4.92 -16.57
C GLY A 295 -14.38 -5.60 -15.26
N MET A 296 -13.42 -6.16 -14.51
CA MET A 296 -13.63 -6.75 -13.19
C MET A 296 -13.93 -5.66 -12.15
N ILE A 297 -13.16 -4.57 -12.14
CA ILE A 297 -13.44 -3.41 -11.29
C ILE A 297 -14.81 -2.82 -11.64
N GLN A 298 -15.13 -2.62 -12.92
CA GLN A 298 -16.44 -2.11 -13.36
C GLN A 298 -17.60 -3.01 -12.93
N ARG A 299 -17.42 -4.33 -12.94
CA ARG A 299 -18.46 -5.30 -12.56
C ARG A 299 -18.66 -5.39 -11.04
N ILE A 300 -17.57 -5.37 -10.27
CA ILE A 300 -17.59 -5.72 -8.83
C ILE A 300 -17.62 -4.47 -7.94
N ALA A 301 -16.76 -3.47 -8.22
CA ALA A 301 -16.53 -2.35 -7.32
C ALA A 301 -17.75 -1.46 -7.01
N PRO A 302 -18.78 -1.32 -7.88
CA PRO A 302 -20.01 -0.62 -7.52
C PRO A 302 -20.78 -1.27 -6.36
N THR A 303 -20.58 -2.57 -6.13
CA THR A 303 -21.23 -3.32 -5.04
C THR A 303 -20.48 -3.11 -3.73
N GLN A 304 -21.21 -3.06 -2.61
CA GLN A 304 -20.62 -2.88 -1.29
C GLN A 304 -19.76 -4.10 -0.89
N PRO A 305 -18.51 -3.93 -0.42
CA PRO A 305 -17.61 -5.01 0.00
C PRO A 305 -18.25 -6.07 0.90
N ALA A 306 -19.04 -5.66 1.89
CA ALA A 306 -19.69 -6.56 2.84
C ALA A 306 -20.71 -7.53 2.20
N SER A 307 -21.19 -7.23 0.99
CA SER A 307 -22.13 -8.07 0.23
C SER A 307 -21.46 -8.94 -0.84
N LEU A 308 -20.14 -8.80 -1.02
CA LEU A 308 -19.36 -9.55 -1.99
C LEU A 308 -18.80 -10.84 -1.40
N ASP A 309 -18.46 -11.80 -2.27
CA ASP A 309 -17.61 -12.90 -1.85
C ASP A 309 -16.22 -12.35 -1.43
N PRO A 310 -15.62 -12.83 -0.32
CA PRO A 310 -14.31 -12.34 0.13
C PRO A 310 -13.23 -12.38 -0.95
N SER A 311 -13.29 -13.34 -1.88
CA SER A 311 -12.35 -13.41 -2.99
C SER A 311 -12.58 -12.33 -4.04
N GLU A 312 -13.83 -11.92 -4.29
CA GLU A 312 -14.14 -10.80 -5.19
C GLU A 312 -13.70 -9.47 -4.58
N ALA A 313 -13.95 -9.26 -3.29
CA ALA A 313 -13.47 -8.09 -2.57
C ALA A 313 -11.94 -7.99 -2.60
N ALA A 314 -11.25 -9.09 -2.29
CA ALA A 314 -9.79 -9.18 -2.34
C ALA A 314 -9.23 -8.94 -3.76
N ASN A 315 -9.92 -9.40 -4.81
CA ASN A 315 -9.48 -9.19 -6.19
C ASN A 315 -9.51 -7.72 -6.59
N VAL A 316 -10.58 -6.99 -6.24
CA VAL A 316 -10.67 -5.54 -6.49
C VAL A 316 -9.63 -4.80 -5.67
N LEU A 317 -9.49 -5.13 -4.39
CA LEU A 317 -8.51 -4.51 -3.50
C LEU A 317 -7.07 -4.72 -4.00
N TRP A 318 -6.74 -5.93 -4.44
CA TRP A 318 -5.45 -6.22 -5.05
C TRP A 318 -5.24 -5.43 -6.34
N ALA A 319 -6.25 -5.31 -7.20
CA ALA A 319 -6.16 -4.53 -8.42
C ALA A 319 -6.00 -3.02 -8.17
N VAL A 320 -6.60 -2.49 -7.12
CA VAL A 320 -6.59 -1.06 -6.77
C VAL A 320 -5.36 -0.66 -5.96
N ALA A 321 -5.02 -1.43 -4.92
CA ALA A 321 -4.01 -1.09 -3.93
C ALA A 321 -2.77 -2.01 -3.96
N GLY A 322 -2.91 -3.25 -4.43
CA GLY A 322 -1.85 -4.27 -4.35
C GLY A 322 -0.75 -4.19 -5.41
N ARG A 323 -0.76 -3.18 -6.29
CA ARG A 323 0.15 -3.11 -7.46
C ARG A 323 0.87 -1.76 -7.60
N PRO A 324 1.83 -1.43 -6.73
CA PRO A 324 2.52 -0.13 -6.75
C PRO A 324 3.20 0.23 -8.08
N LYS A 325 3.57 -0.78 -8.88
CA LYS A 325 4.29 -0.61 -10.16
C LYS A 325 3.38 -0.31 -11.35
N ASP A 326 2.07 -0.40 -11.22
CA ASP A 326 1.12 -0.17 -12.32
C ASP A 326 0.82 1.32 -12.58
N GLN A 327 1.54 2.21 -11.91
CA GLN A 327 1.33 3.65 -11.93
C GLN A 327 -0.10 4.06 -11.54
N GLY A 328 -0.77 3.31 -10.66
CA GLY A 328 -2.12 3.59 -10.18
C GLY A 328 -3.21 3.32 -11.23
N HIS A 329 -3.01 2.39 -12.16
CA HIS A 329 -4.00 2.11 -13.22
C HIS A 329 -5.31 1.59 -12.63
N GLY A 330 -5.27 0.58 -11.76
CA GLY A 330 -6.49 0.04 -11.13
C GLY A 330 -7.25 1.09 -10.33
N ALA A 331 -6.55 1.89 -9.52
CA ALA A 331 -7.14 2.98 -8.76
C ALA A 331 -7.76 4.07 -9.64
N ARG A 332 -7.16 4.41 -10.79
CA ARG A 332 -7.76 5.36 -11.75
C ARG A 332 -9.05 4.82 -12.37
N VAL A 333 -9.10 3.52 -12.70
CA VAL A 333 -10.32 2.91 -13.24
C VAL A 333 -11.41 2.90 -12.15
N PHE A 334 -11.04 2.49 -10.94
CA PHE A 334 -11.93 2.48 -9.77
C PHE A 334 -12.52 3.87 -9.47
N ALA A 335 -11.70 4.92 -9.49
CA ALA A 335 -12.16 6.28 -9.21
C ALA A 335 -13.08 6.87 -10.31
N ARG A 336 -12.93 6.42 -11.56
CA ARG A 336 -13.63 6.94 -12.74
C ARG A 336 -14.87 6.16 -13.15
N LEU A 337 -15.30 5.17 -12.36
CA LEU A 337 -16.54 4.45 -12.62
C LEU A 337 -17.74 5.40 -12.68
N ALA A 338 -18.73 5.11 -13.52
CA ALA A 338 -19.94 5.92 -13.62
C ALA A 338 -20.63 6.02 -12.25
N ASP A 339 -20.91 4.87 -11.65
CA ASP A 339 -21.33 4.77 -10.25
C ASP A 339 -20.10 4.77 -9.35
N ALA A 340 -20.04 5.70 -8.40
CA ALA A 340 -18.93 5.78 -7.46
C ALA A 340 -18.91 4.51 -6.58
N PRO A 341 -17.77 3.79 -6.48
CA PRO A 341 -17.65 2.70 -5.53
C PRO A 341 -18.00 3.16 -4.11
N HIS A 342 -18.67 2.30 -3.35
CA HIS A 342 -19.13 2.60 -1.99
C HIS A 342 -17.97 2.98 -1.05
N LEU A 343 -18.17 3.95 -0.16
CA LEU A 343 -17.10 4.47 0.72
C LEU A 343 -16.44 3.39 1.59
N THR A 344 -17.17 2.33 1.95
CA THR A 344 -16.62 1.21 2.77
C THR A 344 -15.47 0.46 2.10
N TRP A 345 -15.19 0.67 0.81
CA TRP A 345 -13.92 0.24 0.22
C TRP A 345 -12.70 0.88 0.91
N LEU A 346 -12.86 2.02 1.58
CA LEU A 346 -11.82 2.64 2.40
C LEU A 346 -11.48 1.75 3.59
N ASP A 347 -12.47 1.07 4.18
CA ASP A 347 -12.24 0.14 5.30
C ASP A 347 -11.40 -1.06 4.86
N GLU A 348 -11.65 -1.59 3.66
CA GLU A 348 -10.85 -2.66 3.04
C GLU A 348 -9.40 -2.20 2.78
N ILE A 349 -9.21 -0.96 2.30
CA ILE A 349 -7.88 -0.36 2.09
C ILE A 349 -7.15 -0.19 3.43
N GLU A 350 -7.83 0.30 4.47
CA GLU A 350 -7.25 0.43 5.80
C GLU A 350 -6.88 -0.94 6.41
N GLN A 351 -7.70 -1.96 6.18
CA GLN A 351 -7.41 -3.32 6.60
C GLN A 351 -6.20 -3.90 5.85
N HIS A 352 -6.09 -3.62 4.55
CA HIS A 352 -4.91 -4.00 3.76
C HIS A 352 -3.63 -3.35 4.28
N ASP A 353 -3.65 -2.04 4.56
CA ASP A 353 -2.50 -1.35 5.15
C ASP A 353 -2.09 -1.96 6.50
N LYS A 354 -3.07 -2.31 7.37
CA LYS A 354 -2.79 -3.00 8.64
C LYS A 354 -2.13 -4.36 8.41
N GLN A 355 -2.55 -5.10 7.39
CA GLN A 355 -1.94 -6.38 7.03
C GLN A 355 -0.49 -6.19 6.55
N LEU A 356 -0.23 -5.21 5.68
CA LEU A 356 1.13 -4.90 5.21
C LEU A 356 2.08 -4.55 6.36
N VAL A 357 1.60 -3.79 7.36
CA VAL A 357 2.37 -3.48 8.57
C VAL A 357 2.72 -4.75 9.36
N ALA A 358 1.76 -5.66 9.53
CA ALA A 358 1.97 -6.91 10.27
C ALA A 358 2.94 -7.86 9.53
N GLU A 359 2.81 -7.98 8.21
CA GLU A 359 3.71 -8.74 7.35
C GLU A 359 5.14 -8.18 7.42
N HIS A 360 5.28 -6.87 7.26
CA HIS A 360 6.57 -6.19 7.36
C HIS A 360 7.22 -6.35 8.74
N ALA A 361 6.46 -6.26 9.83
CA ALA A 361 6.98 -6.48 11.17
C ALA A 361 7.56 -7.90 11.33
N THR A 362 6.87 -8.89 10.77
CA THR A 362 7.33 -10.29 10.76
C THR A 362 8.62 -10.45 9.95
N GLU A 363 8.68 -9.86 8.75
CA GLU A 363 9.86 -9.89 7.89
C GLU A 363 11.06 -9.16 8.51
N ALA A 364 10.84 -8.01 9.13
CA ALA A 364 11.85 -7.23 9.82
C ALA A 364 12.43 -7.99 11.02
N GLU A 365 11.58 -8.66 11.81
CA GLU A 365 12.02 -9.51 12.91
C GLU A 365 12.86 -10.69 12.41
N GLN A 366 12.46 -11.33 11.30
CA GLN A 366 13.23 -12.41 10.67
C GLN A 366 14.58 -11.92 10.14
N ALA A 367 14.61 -10.78 9.46
CA ALA A 367 15.84 -10.17 8.95
C ALA A 367 16.81 -9.84 10.09
N SER A 368 16.29 -9.28 11.19
CA SER A 368 17.07 -9.00 12.40
C SER A 368 17.67 -10.27 13.00
N LYS A 369 16.87 -11.34 13.17
CA LYS A 369 17.35 -12.64 13.67
C LYS A 369 18.42 -13.27 12.78
N GLN A 370 18.41 -13.00 11.48
CA GLN A 370 19.34 -13.55 10.49
C GLN A 370 20.52 -12.61 10.17
N ASN A 371 20.69 -11.49 10.89
CA ASN A 371 21.67 -10.44 10.57
C ASN A 371 21.62 -9.97 9.10
N MET A 372 20.41 -9.94 8.52
CA MET A 372 20.15 -9.41 7.18
C MET A 372 19.67 -7.95 7.26
N PRO A 373 19.86 -7.15 6.20
CA PRO A 373 19.26 -5.81 6.13
C PRO A 373 17.74 -5.87 6.32
N ILE A 374 17.21 -4.98 7.15
CA ILE A 374 15.76 -4.86 7.36
C ILE A 374 15.13 -4.41 6.03
N PRO A 375 14.03 -5.05 5.56
CA PRO A 375 13.34 -4.63 4.35
C PRO A 375 12.87 -3.16 4.48
N PRO A 376 12.69 -2.43 3.36
CA PRO A 376 12.11 -1.10 3.42
C PRO A 376 10.68 -1.14 3.98
N ALA A 377 10.27 -0.07 4.66
CA ALA A 377 8.90 0.06 5.17
C ALA A 377 7.89 -0.01 4.01
N PRO A 378 6.76 -0.70 4.19
CA PRO A 378 5.74 -0.78 3.14
C PRO A 378 5.13 0.59 2.90
N GLN A 379 4.69 0.80 1.67
CA GLN A 379 3.91 1.96 1.30
C GLN A 379 2.47 1.78 1.81
N LEU A 380 1.98 2.73 2.61
CA LEU A 380 0.68 2.65 3.26
C LEU A 380 -0.22 3.78 2.73
N LEU A 381 -1.23 3.42 1.94
CA LEU A 381 -2.07 4.39 1.22
C LEU A 381 -2.82 5.32 2.17
N THR A 382 -3.28 4.80 3.31
CA THR A 382 -3.98 5.57 4.36
C THR A 382 -3.03 6.57 5.02
N ASN A 383 -1.73 6.24 5.17
CA ASN A 383 -0.76 7.18 5.71
C ASN A 383 -0.37 8.25 4.68
N GLU A 384 -0.39 7.94 3.39
CA GLU A 384 -0.21 8.93 2.32
C GLU A 384 -1.40 9.91 2.26
N LEU A 385 -2.63 9.39 2.31
CA LEU A 385 -3.85 10.21 2.27
C LEU A 385 -4.05 11.02 3.56
N PHE A 386 -3.69 10.44 4.71
CA PHE A 386 -3.80 11.03 6.05
C PHE A 386 -2.47 11.00 6.81
N PRO A 387 -1.47 11.81 6.40
CA PRO A 387 -0.18 11.88 7.07
C PRO A 387 -0.30 12.38 8.52
N HIS A 388 0.67 12.01 9.34
CA HIS A 388 0.81 12.55 10.69
C HIS A 388 1.25 14.02 10.64
N ASN A 389 0.70 14.84 11.55
CA ASN A 389 1.03 16.27 11.63
C ASN A 389 2.52 16.57 11.91
N SER A 390 3.30 15.59 12.39
CA SER A 390 4.74 15.72 12.61
C SER A 390 5.58 15.51 11.34
N ASN A 391 5.01 14.85 10.34
CA ASN A 391 5.69 14.44 9.10
C ASN A 391 5.04 15.15 7.91
N LEU A 392 4.98 16.48 7.96
CA LEU A 392 4.51 17.32 6.85
C LEU A 392 5.59 17.45 5.76
N SER A 393 6.31 16.38 5.45
CA SER A 393 7.26 16.39 4.33
C SER A 393 6.46 16.47 3.03
N ASP A 394 6.75 17.46 2.19
CA ASP A 394 6.22 17.69 0.83
C ASP A 394 6.53 16.54 -0.13
N HIS A 395 5.96 15.37 0.12
CA HIS A 395 6.07 14.21 -0.75
C HIS A 395 4.80 14.09 -1.56
N ARG A 396 4.94 14.05 -2.88
CA ARG A 396 3.80 13.80 -3.77
C ARG A 396 3.16 12.47 -3.42
N LEU A 397 1.82 12.44 -3.44
CA LEU A 397 1.07 11.19 -3.38
C LEU A 397 1.54 10.26 -4.49
N SER A 398 1.60 8.97 -4.17
CA SER A 398 1.74 7.95 -5.19
C SER A 398 0.62 8.05 -6.22
N PRO A 399 0.85 7.57 -7.46
CA PRO A 399 -0.20 7.54 -8.48
C PRO A 399 -1.49 6.85 -8.01
N THR A 400 -1.36 5.83 -7.16
CA THR A 400 -2.48 5.12 -6.53
C THR A 400 -3.22 6.00 -5.53
N ALA A 401 -2.52 6.56 -4.54
CA ALA A 401 -3.14 7.43 -3.54
C ALA A 401 -3.76 8.68 -4.19
N LEU A 402 -3.09 9.28 -5.18
CA LEU A 402 -3.62 10.40 -5.95
C LEU A 402 -4.93 10.03 -6.67
N ALA A 403 -5.00 8.86 -7.30
CA ALA A 403 -6.23 8.39 -7.93
C ALA A 403 -7.37 8.16 -6.90
N LEU A 404 -7.04 7.67 -5.70
CA LEU A 404 -8.01 7.52 -4.62
C LEU A 404 -8.55 8.87 -4.11
N THR A 405 -7.77 9.97 -4.16
CA THR A 405 -8.32 11.30 -3.85
C THR A 405 -9.49 11.66 -4.77
N ALA A 406 -9.39 11.35 -6.06
CA ALA A 406 -10.45 11.61 -7.05
C ALA A 406 -11.70 10.75 -6.80
N TRP A 407 -11.56 9.60 -6.14
CA TRP A 407 -12.69 8.80 -5.68
C TRP A 407 -13.31 9.40 -4.41
N LEU A 408 -12.50 9.73 -3.40
CA LEU A 408 -12.98 10.24 -2.11
C LEU A 408 -13.73 11.57 -2.23
N VAL A 409 -13.32 12.46 -3.13
CA VAL A 409 -14.04 13.73 -3.36
C VAL A 409 -15.44 13.54 -3.94
N ARG A 410 -15.77 12.37 -4.49
CA ARG A 410 -17.14 12.05 -4.93
C ARG A 410 -18.08 11.74 -3.76
N HIS A 411 -17.55 11.63 -2.55
CA HIS A 411 -18.28 11.31 -1.32
C HIS A 411 -18.33 12.51 -0.35
N LEU A 412 -18.11 13.75 -0.81
CA LEU A 412 -18.12 14.93 0.08
C LEU A 412 -19.48 15.20 0.74
N ALA A 413 -20.58 14.72 0.16
CA ALA A 413 -21.92 14.76 0.75
C ALA A 413 -22.21 13.60 1.72
N SER A 414 -21.23 12.72 1.99
CA SER A 414 -21.37 11.57 2.89
C SER A 414 -20.99 11.92 4.32
N VAL A 415 -21.85 11.59 5.28
CA VAL A 415 -21.54 11.74 6.70
C VAL A 415 -20.48 10.74 7.16
N ASP A 416 -20.47 9.53 6.58
CA ASP A 416 -19.49 8.50 6.89
C ASP A 416 -18.06 8.98 6.56
N LEU A 417 -17.89 9.73 5.47
CA LEU A 417 -16.57 10.30 5.12
C LEU A 417 -16.17 11.39 6.12
N VAL A 418 -17.12 12.22 6.55
CA VAL A 418 -16.88 13.24 7.61
C VAL A 418 -16.43 12.56 8.90
N GLU A 419 -17.12 11.51 9.34
CA GLU A 419 -16.79 10.78 10.56
C GLU A 419 -15.40 10.13 10.48
N ARG A 420 -15.07 9.49 9.35
CA ARG A 420 -13.73 8.92 9.11
C ARG A 420 -12.63 9.98 9.15
N VAL A 421 -12.87 11.16 8.58
CA VAL A 421 -11.91 12.28 8.63
C VAL A 421 -11.73 12.78 10.07
N ILE A 422 -12.81 12.94 10.83
CA ILE A 422 -12.76 13.34 12.25
C ILE A 422 -11.98 12.32 13.07
N GLU A 423 -12.20 11.03 12.84
CA GLU A 423 -11.45 9.94 13.47
C GLU A 423 -9.94 10.09 13.22
N LYS A 424 -9.52 10.30 11.95
CA LYS A 424 -8.10 10.49 11.61
C LYS A 424 -7.51 11.73 12.29
N ILE A 425 -8.27 12.83 12.34
CA ILE A 425 -7.85 14.07 13.03
C ILE A 425 -7.68 13.84 14.53
N GLY A 426 -8.59 13.10 15.16
CA GLY A 426 -8.48 12.68 16.56
C GLY A 426 -7.20 11.88 16.86
N HIS A 427 -6.68 11.16 15.87
CA HIS A 427 -5.40 10.45 15.94
C HIS A 427 -4.17 11.29 15.55
N GLY A 428 -4.30 12.62 15.46
CA GLY A 428 -3.20 13.54 15.15
C GLY A 428 -2.74 13.47 13.70
N ARG A 429 -3.65 13.13 12.78
CA ARG A 429 -3.43 13.13 11.33
C ARG A 429 -4.16 14.29 10.68
N ARG A 430 -3.78 14.60 9.45
CA ARG A 430 -4.44 15.59 8.59
C ARG A 430 -4.47 15.06 7.18
N LEU A 431 -5.42 15.51 6.36
CA LEU A 431 -5.46 15.18 4.93
C LEU A 431 -4.19 15.66 4.24
N HIS A 432 -3.70 14.93 3.25
CA HIS A 432 -2.59 15.33 2.39
C HIS A 432 -2.86 16.64 1.62
N GLU A 433 -1.84 17.43 1.29
CA GLU A 433 -2.00 18.70 0.53
C GLU A 433 -2.75 18.53 -0.80
N GLN A 434 -2.35 17.56 -1.62
CA GLN A 434 -3.02 17.26 -2.89
C GLN A 434 -4.46 16.78 -2.70
N PHE A 435 -4.77 16.13 -1.57
CA PHE A 435 -6.16 15.75 -1.26
C PHE A 435 -6.98 16.97 -0.85
N ARG A 436 -6.42 17.87 -0.01
CA ARG A 436 -7.06 19.16 0.33
C ARG A 436 -7.31 20.01 -0.91
N PHE A 437 -6.36 20.05 -1.85
CA PHE A 437 -6.51 20.71 -3.13
C PHE A 437 -7.67 20.12 -3.95
N ALA A 438 -7.71 18.78 -4.09
CA ALA A 438 -8.79 18.10 -4.81
C ALA A 438 -10.18 18.38 -4.19
N ILE A 439 -10.27 18.45 -2.85
CA ILE A 439 -11.51 18.84 -2.16
C ILE A 439 -11.96 20.25 -2.55
N ARG A 440 -11.03 21.21 -2.59
CA ARG A 440 -11.36 22.59 -2.97
C ARG A 440 -11.81 22.69 -4.42
N GLU A 441 -11.13 22.00 -5.34
CA GLU A 441 -11.56 21.94 -6.73
C GLU A 441 -12.96 21.35 -6.88
N GLU A 442 -13.26 20.28 -6.15
CA GLU A 442 -14.57 19.64 -6.21
C GLU A 442 -15.68 20.53 -5.65
N ILE A 443 -15.45 21.23 -4.53
CA ILE A 443 -16.42 22.16 -3.94
C ILE A 443 -16.79 23.29 -4.90
N GLU A 444 -15.83 23.83 -5.64
CA GLU A 444 -16.10 24.89 -6.62
C GLU A 444 -16.82 24.36 -7.87
N ARG A 445 -16.64 23.07 -8.18
CA ARG A 445 -17.29 22.40 -9.31
C ARG A 445 -18.72 21.95 -8.99
N GLU A 446 -18.94 21.37 -7.81
CA GLU A 446 -20.21 20.75 -7.41
C GLU A 446 -21.20 21.80 -6.89
N LYS A 447 -22.21 22.09 -7.71
CA LYS A 447 -23.32 22.98 -7.34
C LYS A 447 -24.42 22.15 -6.66
N GLY A 448 -24.35 22.00 -5.34
CA GLY A 448 -25.40 21.28 -4.61
C GLY A 448 -25.03 20.79 -3.20
N LEU A 449 -23.77 20.92 -2.80
CA LEU A 449 -23.35 20.53 -1.46
C LEU A 449 -24.02 21.42 -0.40
N ARG A 450 -24.60 20.81 0.64
CA ARG A 450 -25.31 21.55 1.70
C ARG A 450 -24.34 22.38 2.53
N ASP A 451 -24.82 23.47 3.13
CA ASP A 451 -23.99 24.48 3.81
C ASP A 451 -23.13 23.88 4.95
N GLY A 452 -23.66 22.90 5.70
CA GLY A 452 -22.90 22.20 6.74
C GLY A 452 -21.68 21.45 6.19
N PHE A 453 -21.84 20.72 5.09
CA PHE A 453 -20.73 20.03 4.42
C PHE A 453 -19.74 21.03 3.82
N LEU A 454 -20.22 22.09 3.17
CA LEU A 454 -19.37 23.15 2.61
C LEU A 454 -18.48 23.79 3.69
N ARG A 455 -19.06 24.15 4.84
CA ARG A 455 -18.31 24.70 5.98
C ARG A 455 -17.28 23.71 6.51
N PHE A 456 -17.67 22.46 6.71
CA PHE A 456 -16.76 21.42 7.19
C PHE A 456 -15.56 21.28 6.25
N TRP A 457 -15.79 21.07 4.96
CA TRP A 457 -14.70 20.83 4.01
C TRP A 457 -13.83 22.05 3.74
N ARG A 458 -14.38 23.27 3.80
CA ARG A 458 -13.58 24.50 3.76
C ARG A 458 -12.65 24.62 4.96
N CYS A 459 -13.09 24.20 6.15
CA CYS A 459 -12.23 24.18 7.34
C CYS A 459 -11.15 23.11 7.24
N ILE A 460 -11.51 21.88 6.84
CA ILE A 460 -10.60 20.74 6.78
C ILE A 460 -9.54 20.89 5.68
N SER A 461 -9.92 21.47 4.54
CA SER A 461 -9.00 21.72 3.42
C SER A 461 -8.24 23.04 3.56
N ALA A 462 -8.42 23.79 4.65
CA ALA A 462 -7.72 25.05 4.88
C ALA A 462 -6.20 24.83 5.03
N GLU A 463 -5.40 25.77 4.53
CA GLU A 463 -3.94 25.76 4.65
C GLU A 463 -3.41 26.62 5.79
N GLY A 464 -4.30 27.44 6.38
CA GLY A 464 -3.93 28.31 7.48
C GLY A 464 -3.48 27.50 8.69
N ASP A 465 -2.52 28.09 9.40
CA ASP A 465 -1.98 27.63 10.66
C ASP A 465 -3.04 27.27 11.72
N TRP A 466 -4.18 27.96 11.67
CA TRP A 466 -5.35 27.73 12.51
C TRP A 466 -6.07 26.39 12.24
N ALA A 467 -5.85 25.75 11.09
CA ALA A 467 -6.45 24.48 10.71
C ALA A 467 -5.58 23.26 11.07
N ILE A 468 -4.42 23.49 11.71
CA ILE A 468 -3.50 22.44 12.12
C ILE A 468 -3.85 22.01 13.56
N PRO A 469 -4.31 20.75 13.77
CA PRO A 469 -4.62 20.26 15.10
C PRO A 469 -3.38 20.26 16.02
N PRO A 470 -3.54 20.53 17.33
CA PRO A 470 -2.42 20.52 18.28
C PRO A 470 -1.74 19.15 18.37
N ARG A 471 -0.45 19.14 18.68
CA ARG A 471 0.38 17.91 18.69
C ARG A 471 0.06 17.06 19.93
N PRO A 472 -0.22 15.75 19.79
CA PRO A 472 -0.55 14.90 20.93
C PRO A 472 0.65 14.35 21.74
N ARG A 473 1.90 14.84 21.57
CA ARG A 473 3.12 14.22 22.17
C ARG A 473 3.79 15.03 23.29
N TRP A 474 4.36 14.27 24.24
CA TRP A 474 5.09 14.70 25.44
C TRP A 474 6.36 15.50 25.14
N GLN A 475 6.57 16.57 25.94
CA GLN A 475 7.75 17.45 25.97
C GLN A 475 8.01 18.25 24.69
N GLY A 476 7.11 19.18 24.37
CA GLY A 476 7.38 20.23 23.38
C GLY A 476 8.36 21.30 23.90
N PRO A 477 8.95 22.11 23.01
CA PRO A 477 9.82 23.25 23.35
C PRO A 477 9.20 24.18 24.41
N PHE A 478 7.87 24.28 24.38
CA PHE A 478 7.05 25.10 25.28
C PHE A 478 7.17 24.72 26.76
N HIS A 479 7.36 23.43 27.07
CA HIS A 479 7.60 22.98 28.45
C HIS A 479 8.95 23.51 28.97
N THR A 480 9.98 23.55 28.12
CA THR A 480 11.29 24.11 28.48
C THR A 480 11.19 25.63 28.65
N ALA A 481 10.48 26.34 27.77
CA ALA A 481 10.24 27.77 27.89
C ALA A 481 9.53 28.15 29.21
N SER A 482 8.55 27.35 29.66
CA SER A 482 7.88 27.57 30.95
C SER A 482 8.81 27.48 32.17
N LYS A 483 9.95 26.77 32.05
CA LYS A 483 10.97 26.67 33.11
C LYS A 483 11.96 27.84 33.09
N SER A 484 12.03 28.60 32.00
CA SER A 484 12.92 29.75 31.83
C SER A 484 12.37 31.06 32.42
N PHE A 485 11.19 31.04 33.06
CA PHE A 485 10.62 32.16 33.80
C PHE A 485 11.33 32.38 35.15
N THR A 486 12.64 32.63 35.11
CA THR A 486 13.53 32.75 36.27
C THR A 486 14.24 34.11 36.30
N ASP A 487 13.49 35.20 36.08
CA ASP A 487 13.85 36.59 36.46
C ASP A 487 14.21 37.59 35.33
N SER A 488 14.42 37.15 34.07
CA SER A 488 14.47 38.04 32.88
C SER A 488 13.31 37.75 31.93
N HIS A 489 12.25 38.55 32.01
CA HIS A 489 10.99 38.43 31.25
C HIS A 489 11.00 39.24 29.95
N ALA A 490 12.12 39.90 29.63
CA ALA A 490 12.30 40.77 28.48
C ALA A 490 12.90 40.06 27.25
N GLU A 491 13.18 38.76 27.35
CA GLU A 491 13.79 37.99 26.26
C GLU A 491 12.81 37.85 25.07
N PRO A 492 13.11 38.42 23.89
CA PRO A 492 12.18 38.42 22.75
C PRO A 492 11.76 37.03 22.30
N TRP A 493 12.62 36.01 22.47
CA TRP A 493 12.32 34.63 22.11
C TRP A 493 11.22 34.03 23.00
N LEU A 494 11.19 34.34 24.29
CA LEU A 494 10.19 33.82 25.24
C LEU A 494 8.79 34.36 24.91
N ARG A 495 8.70 35.64 24.51
CA ARG A 495 7.47 36.24 23.98
C ARG A 495 6.95 35.46 22.77
N GLN A 496 7.82 35.16 21.80
CA GLN A 496 7.42 34.43 20.60
C GLN A 496 6.95 33.01 20.93
N GLU A 497 7.65 32.31 21.82
CA GLU A 497 7.23 31.00 22.30
C GLU A 497 5.81 31.09 22.88
N VAL A 498 5.58 31.93 23.91
CA VAL A 498 4.27 32.09 24.56
C VAL A 498 3.15 32.37 23.56
N LEU A 499 3.38 33.28 22.61
CA LEU A 499 2.39 33.62 21.58
C LEU A 499 2.10 32.46 20.62
N ALA A 500 3.08 31.61 20.33
CA ALA A 500 2.90 30.40 19.54
C ALA A 500 2.04 29.36 20.29
N GLY A 501 2.27 29.15 21.59
CA GLY A 501 1.47 28.22 22.40
C GLY A 501 0.02 28.68 22.64
N LEU A 502 -0.19 30.00 22.73
CA LEU A 502 -1.51 30.63 22.86
C LEU A 502 -2.24 30.82 21.52
N ARG A 503 -1.70 30.31 20.41
CA ARG A 503 -2.35 30.39 19.10
C ARG A 503 -3.59 29.50 19.06
N PRO A 504 -4.79 30.06 18.79
CA PRO A 504 -6.00 29.28 18.60
C PRO A 504 -5.94 28.46 17.31
N SER A 505 -6.48 27.25 17.37
CA SER A 505 -6.73 26.39 16.22
C SER A 505 -8.10 25.73 16.31
N LEU A 506 -8.65 25.36 15.17
CA LEU A 506 -9.93 24.70 15.03
C LEU A 506 -9.71 23.19 14.91
N THR A 507 -10.45 22.41 15.70
CA THR A 507 -10.52 20.95 15.58
C THR A 507 -11.98 20.50 15.59
N PHE A 508 -12.21 19.26 15.19
CA PHE A 508 -13.55 18.68 15.08
C PHE A 508 -13.66 17.40 15.91
N LEU A 509 -14.83 17.22 16.51
CA LEU A 509 -15.24 16.05 17.26
C LEU A 509 -16.52 15.45 16.65
N PRO A 510 -16.81 14.17 16.90
CA PRO A 510 -18.07 13.57 16.45
C PRO A 510 -19.28 14.37 16.92
N ALA A 511 -20.30 14.47 16.06
CA ALA A 511 -21.56 15.12 16.41
C ALA A 511 -22.31 14.34 17.50
N TYR A 512 -23.05 15.06 18.37
CA TYR A 512 -24.03 14.44 19.28
C TYR A 512 -25.40 14.25 18.61
N TYR A 513 -25.45 14.35 17.30
CA TYR A 513 -26.68 14.32 16.54
C TYR A 513 -27.37 12.96 16.70
N GLN A 514 -28.64 12.99 17.10
CA GLN A 514 -29.53 11.85 17.03
C GLN A 514 -30.56 12.10 15.93
N PRO A 515 -30.84 11.12 15.05
CA PRO A 515 -31.87 11.24 14.04
C PRO A 515 -33.25 11.48 14.68
N PRO A 516 -34.18 12.16 13.98
CA PRO A 516 -35.52 12.36 14.48
C PRO A 516 -36.20 11.00 14.65
N LEU A 517 -37.00 10.83 15.70
CA LEU A 517 -37.73 9.59 15.94
C LEU A 517 -39.17 9.72 15.44
N ASP A 518 -39.72 8.65 14.88
CA ASP A 518 -41.16 8.53 14.59
C ASP A 518 -41.98 8.41 15.89
N ASP A 519 -43.30 8.40 15.74
CA ASP A 519 -44.24 8.23 16.86
C ASP A 519 -44.07 6.91 17.63
N GLN A 520 -43.31 5.95 17.08
CA GLN A 520 -43.00 4.64 17.66
C GLN A 520 -41.59 4.59 18.27
N GLY A 521 -40.85 5.71 18.25
CA GLY A 521 -39.50 5.81 18.78
C GLY A 521 -38.40 5.26 17.85
N ASN A 522 -38.70 5.02 16.57
CA ASN A 522 -37.73 4.56 15.58
C ASN A 522 -37.08 5.74 14.86
N PRO A 523 -35.77 5.70 14.59
CA PRO A 523 -35.09 6.67 13.75
C PRO A 523 -35.75 6.83 12.37
N THR A 524 -36.03 8.07 11.99
CA THR A 524 -36.51 8.45 10.67
C THR A 524 -35.36 9.03 9.82
N PRO A 525 -35.42 8.93 8.48
CA PRO A 525 -34.47 9.58 7.60
C PRO A 525 -34.49 11.10 7.80
N ASP A 526 -33.33 11.70 8.11
CA ASP A 526 -33.18 13.16 8.14
C ASP A 526 -32.77 13.67 6.77
N ASP A 527 -33.79 13.98 5.95
CA ASP A 527 -33.61 14.58 4.64
C ASP A 527 -32.89 15.93 4.70
N ASP A 528 -32.73 16.56 5.86
CA ASP A 528 -32.01 17.82 6.06
C ASP A 528 -30.59 17.64 6.64
N ARG A 529 -30.13 16.39 6.87
CA ARG A 529 -28.81 16.13 7.48
C ARG A 529 -27.67 16.75 6.66
N GLY A 530 -26.84 17.55 7.30
CA GLY A 530 -25.73 18.26 6.66
C GLY A 530 -26.06 19.67 6.17
N SER A 531 -27.28 20.15 6.40
CA SER A 531 -27.64 21.58 6.23
C SER A 531 -26.91 22.46 7.25
N ARG A 532 -26.64 21.95 8.45
CA ARG A 532 -25.87 22.65 9.50
C ARG A 532 -24.65 21.83 9.90
N LEU A 533 -23.55 22.53 10.20
CA LEU A 533 -22.30 21.89 10.59
C LEU A 533 -22.45 21.02 11.85
N ASN A 534 -23.24 21.46 12.84
CA ASN A 534 -23.43 20.73 14.10
C ASN A 534 -24.18 19.38 13.95
N GLN A 535 -24.82 19.12 12.81
CA GLN A 535 -25.38 17.80 12.46
C GLN A 535 -24.30 16.82 12.01
N LEU A 536 -23.15 17.32 11.57
CA LEU A 536 -22.03 16.56 11.00
C LEU A 536 -20.87 16.45 12.00
N ALA A 537 -20.52 17.55 12.63
CA ALA A 537 -19.34 17.66 13.49
C ALA A 537 -19.55 18.71 14.57
N ARG A 538 -18.95 18.49 15.73
CA ARG A 538 -18.79 19.53 16.75
C ARG A 538 -17.48 20.24 16.54
N ALA A 539 -17.53 21.54 16.33
CA ALA A 539 -16.35 22.36 16.26
C ALA A 539 -15.82 22.65 17.67
N LYS A 540 -14.50 22.69 17.82
CA LYS A 540 -13.84 23.09 19.05
C LYS A 540 -12.64 23.97 18.73
N VAL A 541 -12.58 25.13 19.37
CA VAL A 541 -11.35 25.95 19.36
C VAL A 541 -10.47 25.52 20.51
N VAL A 542 -9.24 25.15 20.18
CA VAL A 542 -8.19 24.70 21.10
C VAL A 542 -6.97 25.60 20.96
N LEU A 543 -6.09 25.57 21.95
CA LEU A 543 -4.81 26.29 21.86
C LEU A 543 -3.69 25.33 21.44
N SER A 544 -2.70 25.83 20.72
CA SER A 544 -1.67 25.00 20.09
C SER A 544 -0.89 24.13 21.09
N GLU A 545 -0.71 24.60 22.33
CA GLU A 545 -0.08 23.87 23.44
C GLU A 545 -1.06 23.67 24.62
N GLU A 546 -2.30 23.27 24.31
CA GLU A 546 -3.37 23.07 25.30
C GLU A 546 -2.95 22.15 26.47
N THR A 547 -2.08 21.17 26.23
CA THR A 547 -1.56 20.26 27.26
C THR A 547 -0.66 20.95 28.28
N HIS A 548 0.14 21.93 27.87
CA HIS A 548 1.14 22.62 28.71
C HIS A 548 0.69 24.00 29.18
N ILE A 549 -0.48 24.47 28.75
CA ILE A 549 -0.95 25.81 29.10
C ILE A 549 -1.14 26.01 30.61
N ALA A 550 -1.56 24.98 31.34
CA ALA A 550 -1.68 25.05 32.79
C ALA A 550 -0.31 25.27 33.46
N SER A 551 0.74 24.64 32.93
CA SER A 551 2.12 24.83 33.39
C SER A 551 2.62 26.24 33.09
N LEU A 552 2.33 26.78 31.90
CA LEU A 552 2.63 28.18 31.56
C LEU A 552 1.95 29.15 32.53
N LEU A 553 0.63 29.02 32.71
CA LEU A 553 -0.13 29.89 33.61
C LEU A 553 0.41 29.79 35.05
N SER A 554 0.79 28.58 35.49
CA SER A 554 1.42 28.39 36.80
C SER A 554 2.81 29.00 36.91
N ALA A 555 3.60 29.03 35.82
CA ALA A 555 4.93 29.62 35.80
C ALA A 555 4.90 31.15 35.85
N LEU A 556 3.86 31.74 35.26
CA LEU A 556 3.59 33.19 35.30
C LEU A 556 2.98 33.64 36.63
N ARG A 557 2.06 32.84 37.19
CA ARG A 557 1.24 33.24 38.34
C ARG A 557 2.08 33.54 39.58
N GLY A 558 1.83 34.71 40.18
CA GLY A 558 2.47 35.12 41.43
C GLY A 558 3.91 35.62 41.26
N LYS A 559 4.39 35.74 40.03
CA LYS A 559 5.68 36.38 39.74
C LYS A 559 5.53 37.91 39.76
N PRO A 560 6.53 38.68 40.25
CA PRO A 560 6.46 40.14 40.28
C PRO A 560 6.22 40.81 38.92
N PHE A 561 6.61 40.15 37.84
CA PHE A 561 6.49 40.64 36.47
C PHE A 561 5.25 40.12 35.71
N GLU A 562 4.36 39.35 36.35
CA GLU A 562 3.19 38.73 35.69
C GLU A 562 2.35 39.76 34.91
N GLY A 563 2.02 40.89 35.57
CA GLY A 563 1.24 41.97 34.99
C GLY A 563 1.97 42.73 33.88
N SER A 564 3.25 43.07 34.10
CA SER A 564 4.06 43.81 33.11
C SER A 564 4.34 42.98 31.86
N PHE A 565 4.56 41.68 32.02
CA PHE A 565 4.70 40.76 30.90
C PHE A 565 3.42 40.68 30.08
N CYS A 566 2.26 40.45 30.72
CA CYS A 566 0.97 40.39 30.02
C CYS A 566 0.63 41.72 29.33
N ALA A 567 0.95 42.85 29.95
CA ALA A 567 0.77 44.18 29.36
C ALA A 567 1.65 44.35 28.11
N SER A 568 2.88 43.83 28.10
CA SER A 568 3.80 43.94 26.97
C SER A 568 3.35 43.20 25.69
N ILE A 569 2.42 42.23 25.83
CA ILE A 569 1.86 41.42 24.75
C ILE A 569 0.34 41.57 24.61
N ILE A 570 -0.25 42.59 25.22
CA ILE A 570 -1.72 42.72 25.35
C ILE A 570 -2.44 42.86 24.01
N THR A 571 -1.81 43.51 23.04
CA THR A 571 -2.32 43.66 21.67
C THR A 571 -2.38 42.29 20.98
N GLU A 572 -1.34 41.47 21.13
CA GLU A 572 -1.33 40.12 20.59
C GLU A 572 -2.31 39.20 21.30
N LEU A 573 -2.45 39.30 22.62
CA LEU A 573 -3.45 38.55 23.38
C LEU A 573 -4.88 38.90 22.92
N THR A 574 -5.16 40.19 22.74
CA THR A 574 -6.43 40.70 22.17
C THR A 574 -6.66 40.10 20.77
N SER A 575 -5.63 40.10 19.93
CA SER A 575 -5.67 39.50 18.59
C SER A 575 -5.90 37.98 18.62
N LYS A 576 -5.28 37.25 19.57
CA LYS A 576 -5.53 35.81 19.75
C LYS A 576 -6.96 35.53 20.20
N LEU A 577 -7.52 36.32 21.13
CA LEU A 577 -8.91 36.17 21.54
C LEU A 577 -9.86 36.43 20.37
N LYS A 578 -9.61 37.49 19.59
CA LYS A 578 -10.37 37.77 18.38
C LYS A 578 -10.28 36.61 17.38
N SER A 579 -9.07 36.10 17.16
CA SER A 579 -8.85 34.95 16.26
C SER A 579 -9.64 33.72 16.72
N ALA A 580 -9.72 33.45 18.03
CA ALA A 580 -10.54 32.36 18.56
C ALA A 580 -12.04 32.56 18.25
N LEU A 581 -12.55 33.78 18.42
CA LEU A 581 -13.95 34.10 18.10
C LEU A 581 -14.22 34.08 16.59
N ASP A 582 -13.28 34.53 15.76
CA ASP A 582 -13.36 34.42 14.30
C ASP A 582 -13.42 32.94 13.85
N LEU A 583 -12.68 32.05 14.52
CA LEU A 583 -12.78 30.60 14.27
C LEU A 583 -14.13 30.02 14.68
N PHE A 584 -14.73 30.50 15.77
CA PHE A 584 -16.11 30.14 16.13
C PHE A 584 -17.11 30.71 15.11
N ALA A 585 -16.90 31.91 14.59
CA ALA A 585 -17.75 32.50 13.57
C ALA A 585 -17.69 31.73 12.25
N LEU A 586 -16.50 31.23 11.88
CA LEU A 586 -16.31 30.37 10.70
C LEU A 586 -17.23 29.14 10.71
N VAL A 587 -17.42 28.55 11.90
CA VAL A 587 -18.27 27.37 12.13
C VAL A 587 -19.71 27.73 12.52
N GLY A 588 -20.06 29.02 12.55
CA GLY A 588 -21.41 29.50 12.87
C GLY A 588 -21.76 29.49 14.37
N GLU A 589 -20.77 29.37 15.25
CA GLU A 589 -20.94 29.38 16.71
C GLU A 589 -20.71 30.75 17.36
N ALA A 590 -20.25 31.75 16.60
CA ALA A 590 -20.10 33.13 17.06
C ALA A 590 -20.57 34.16 16.02
N GLY A 591 -20.97 35.33 16.51
CA GLY A 591 -21.35 36.50 15.72
C GLY A 591 -21.62 37.71 16.61
N PRO A 592 -22.18 38.81 16.05
CA PRO A 592 -22.35 40.07 16.78
C PRO A 592 -23.25 39.98 18.01
N ASN A 593 -24.20 39.04 18.02
CA ASN A 593 -25.22 38.92 19.06
C ASN A 593 -24.99 37.74 20.03
N SER A 594 -24.11 36.80 19.68
CA SER A 594 -23.87 35.60 20.48
C SER A 594 -22.49 35.05 20.20
N ASP A 595 -21.77 34.64 21.25
CA ASP A 595 -20.52 33.92 21.12
C ASP A 595 -20.32 32.96 22.30
N PRO A 596 -19.36 32.01 22.22
CA PRO A 596 -19.14 31.02 23.26
C PRO A 596 -18.75 31.57 24.63
N SER A 597 -18.29 32.82 24.72
CA SER A 597 -17.88 33.43 25.99
C SER A 597 -19.05 33.59 26.96
N ILE A 598 -20.30 33.66 26.47
CA ILE A 598 -21.50 33.83 27.32
C ILE A 598 -21.61 32.71 28.35
N TYR A 599 -21.28 31.47 27.95
CA TYR A 599 -21.30 30.30 28.84
C TYR A 599 -19.91 29.82 29.24
N GLN A 600 -18.89 29.99 28.39
CA GLN A 600 -17.51 29.56 28.73
C GLN A 600 -16.78 30.56 29.64
N ARG A 601 -17.18 31.83 29.65
CA ARG A 601 -16.59 32.86 30.50
C ARG A 601 -17.68 33.65 31.23
N PRO A 602 -18.33 33.11 32.28
CA PRO A 602 -19.42 33.80 32.97
C PRO A 602 -19.01 35.16 33.57
N SER A 603 -17.80 35.25 34.14
CA SER A 603 -17.24 36.51 34.65
C SER A 603 -15.97 36.89 33.89
N ILE A 604 -15.90 38.14 33.40
CA ILE A 604 -14.65 38.67 32.82
C ILE A 604 -13.57 38.79 33.91
N VAL A 605 -13.95 39.33 35.06
CA VAL A 605 -13.08 39.44 36.24
C VAL A 605 -12.81 38.05 36.82
N PRO A 606 -11.62 37.79 37.40
CA PRO A 606 -11.35 36.55 38.13
C PRO A 606 -12.46 36.21 39.13
N HIS A 607 -13.08 35.04 38.95
CA HIS A 607 -14.19 34.56 39.77
C HIS A 607 -14.22 33.02 39.79
N GLU A 608 -14.78 32.41 40.83
CA GLU A 608 -14.86 30.95 40.97
C GLU A 608 -15.69 30.26 39.87
N GLN A 609 -16.66 30.98 39.30
CA GLN A 609 -17.51 30.48 38.20
C GLN A 609 -16.75 30.21 36.89
N ASN A 610 -15.52 30.71 36.78
CA ASN A 610 -14.65 30.48 35.63
C ASN A 610 -13.90 29.14 35.71
N ARG A 611 -14.09 28.34 36.77
CA ARG A 611 -13.49 27.01 36.91
C ARG A 611 -14.12 26.01 35.92
N ASN A 612 -13.35 25.00 35.52
CA ASN A 612 -13.77 23.89 34.65
C ASN A 612 -14.32 24.33 33.28
N ARG A 613 -13.72 25.37 32.69
CA ARG A 613 -14.06 25.90 31.37
C ARG A 613 -13.02 25.49 30.33
N GLU A 614 -13.35 25.69 29.06
CA GLU A 614 -12.45 25.40 27.94
C GLU A 614 -11.15 26.23 28.02
N LYS A 615 -10.01 25.63 27.70
CA LYS A 615 -8.71 26.25 28.03
C LYS A 615 -8.42 27.55 27.28
N TRP A 616 -9.01 27.77 26.11
CA TRP A 616 -8.86 29.02 25.37
C TRP A 616 -9.36 30.24 26.16
N THR A 617 -10.25 30.06 27.16
CA THR A 617 -10.75 31.17 27.98
C THR A 617 -9.68 31.79 28.87
N CYS A 618 -8.51 31.15 29.03
CA CYS A 618 -7.40 31.75 29.77
C CYS A 618 -6.90 33.05 29.13
N LEU A 619 -7.17 33.28 27.83
CA LEU A 619 -6.87 34.54 27.16
C LEU A 619 -7.54 35.72 27.86
N PHE A 620 -8.75 35.55 28.39
CA PHE A 620 -9.41 36.60 29.19
C PHE A 620 -8.64 36.91 30.47
N ASP A 621 -8.10 35.89 31.16
CA ASP A 621 -7.31 36.10 32.38
C ASP A 621 -6.02 36.87 32.07
N LEU A 622 -5.31 36.47 31.02
CA LEU A 622 -4.07 37.12 30.60
C LEU A 622 -4.31 38.56 30.13
N ILE A 623 -5.36 38.80 29.34
CA ILE A 623 -5.75 40.15 28.90
C ILE A 623 -6.13 41.00 30.11
N TRP A 624 -6.91 40.45 31.05
CA TRP A 624 -7.33 41.16 32.25
C TRP A 624 -6.14 41.57 33.11
N LEU A 625 -5.20 40.65 33.36
CA LEU A 625 -3.96 40.93 34.11
C LEU A 625 -3.11 42.00 33.44
N GLY A 626 -2.90 41.90 32.12
CA GLY A 626 -2.15 42.89 31.37
C GLY A 626 -2.82 44.26 31.39
N TRP A 627 -4.15 44.30 31.27
CA TRP A 627 -4.90 45.55 31.30
C TRP A 627 -4.84 46.21 32.67
N GLN A 628 -4.97 45.46 33.77
CA GLN A 628 -4.84 46.04 35.12
C GLN A 628 -3.47 46.69 35.35
N HIS A 629 -2.41 46.07 34.85
CA HIS A 629 -1.08 46.65 34.93
C HIS A 629 -0.94 47.90 34.03
N LEU A 630 -1.47 47.84 32.81
CA LEU A 630 -1.48 48.96 31.88
C LEU A 630 -2.28 50.16 32.43
N ASP A 631 -3.46 49.92 33.00
CA ASP A 631 -4.29 50.95 33.62
C ASP A 631 -3.57 51.65 34.78
N GLY A 632 -2.76 50.92 35.56
CA GLY A 632 -1.94 51.51 36.62
C GLY A 632 -0.72 52.32 36.15
N THR A 633 -0.27 52.13 34.90
CA THR A 633 1.01 52.66 34.40
C THR A 633 0.88 53.66 33.25
N ASP A 634 -0.09 53.48 32.36
CA ASP A 634 -0.35 54.34 31.20
C ASP A 634 -1.87 54.46 30.95
N ALA A 635 -2.46 55.53 31.50
CA ALA A 635 -3.88 55.83 31.35
C ALA A 635 -4.32 56.03 29.90
N ALA A 636 -3.46 56.65 29.07
CA ALA A 636 -3.77 56.94 27.68
C ALA A 636 -3.78 55.66 26.83
N ALA A 637 -2.87 54.72 27.10
CA ALA A 637 -2.89 53.40 26.47
C ALA A 637 -4.09 52.55 26.94
N SER A 638 -4.43 52.60 28.24
CA SER A 638 -5.62 51.90 28.78
C SER A 638 -6.91 52.36 28.09
N LYS A 639 -7.13 53.68 27.97
CA LYS A 639 -8.32 54.24 27.31
C LYS A 639 -8.43 53.81 25.84
N ARG A 640 -7.33 53.90 25.08
CA ARG A 640 -7.28 53.44 23.68
C ARG A 640 -7.58 51.96 23.53
N LEU A 641 -7.13 51.13 24.47
CA LEU A 641 -7.38 49.69 24.44
C LEU A 641 -8.87 49.38 24.68
N ILE A 642 -9.50 50.06 25.65
CA ILE A 642 -10.94 49.92 25.93
C ILE A 642 -11.78 50.33 24.72
N GLU A 643 -11.47 51.49 24.12
CA GLU A 643 -12.11 51.97 22.88
C GLU A 643 -11.95 50.95 21.74
N GLY A 644 -10.74 50.39 21.60
CA GLY A 644 -10.45 49.32 20.64
C GLY A 644 -11.33 48.09 20.85
N TRP A 645 -11.57 47.66 22.10
CA TRP A 645 -12.45 46.52 22.37
C TRP A 645 -13.92 46.78 22.03
N PHE A 646 -14.43 48.01 22.22
CA PHE A 646 -15.79 48.35 21.78
C PHE A 646 -15.97 48.28 20.26
N SER A 647 -14.89 48.48 19.49
CA SER A 647 -14.92 48.41 18.02
C SER A 647 -14.95 46.97 17.46
N ILE A 648 -14.80 45.95 18.31
CA ILE A 648 -14.82 44.55 17.88
C ILE A 648 -16.22 43.96 18.08
N ASP A 649 -16.85 43.53 16.99
CA ASP A 649 -18.22 43.00 16.94
C ASP A 649 -18.38 41.57 17.51
N TYR A 650 -17.96 41.37 18.76
CA TYR A 650 -18.29 40.17 19.53
C TYR A 650 -18.73 40.53 20.96
N PRO A 651 -19.79 39.89 21.49
CA PRO A 651 -20.24 40.06 22.88
C PRO A 651 -19.11 39.93 23.92
N ALA A 652 -18.15 39.03 23.70
CA ALA A 652 -16.96 38.84 24.52
C ALA A 652 -16.16 40.14 24.74
N PHE A 653 -15.92 40.90 23.67
CA PHE A 653 -15.16 42.15 23.75
C PHE A 653 -15.98 43.30 24.32
N ARG A 654 -17.29 43.36 24.04
CA ARG A 654 -18.19 44.31 24.71
C ARG A 654 -18.20 44.10 26.22
N ARG A 655 -18.32 42.84 26.66
CA ARG A 655 -18.26 42.48 28.09
C ARG A 655 -16.90 42.83 28.71
N LEU A 656 -15.81 42.59 27.99
CA LEU A 656 -14.46 42.94 28.42
C LEU A 656 -14.29 44.46 28.59
N ALA A 657 -14.72 45.24 27.59
CA ALA A 657 -14.66 46.70 27.59
C ALA A 657 -15.52 47.32 28.71
N LEU A 658 -16.73 46.80 28.91
CA LEU A 658 -17.61 47.23 30.00
C LEU A 658 -17.01 46.93 31.38
N ALA A 659 -16.43 45.74 31.56
CA ALA A 659 -15.76 45.38 32.81
C ALA A 659 -14.58 46.31 33.11
N ALA A 660 -13.76 46.61 32.09
CA ALA A 660 -12.65 47.54 32.21
C ALA A 660 -13.10 48.98 32.50
N THR A 661 -14.10 49.48 31.76
CA THR A 661 -14.71 50.81 31.93
C THR A 661 -15.26 51.00 33.35
N SER A 662 -15.89 49.98 33.91
CA SER A 662 -16.45 50.04 35.26
C SER A 662 -15.36 50.22 36.34
N ARG A 663 -14.14 49.74 36.09
CA ARG A 663 -13.05 49.67 37.08
C ARG A 663 -11.94 50.69 36.91
N THR A 664 -11.71 51.19 35.69
CA THR A 664 -10.68 52.22 35.48
C THR A 664 -10.99 53.48 36.28
N ALA A 665 -9.96 54.06 36.89
CA ALA A 665 -10.04 55.35 37.58
C ALA A 665 -9.91 56.54 36.60
N HIS A 666 -9.53 56.27 35.35
CA HIS A 666 -9.15 57.30 34.36
C HIS A 666 -10.30 57.77 33.47
N LEU A 667 -11.52 57.32 33.73
CA LEU A 667 -12.73 57.76 33.04
C LEU A 667 -13.69 58.46 34.01
N SER A 668 -14.20 59.61 33.60
CA SER A 668 -15.25 60.34 34.33
C SER A 668 -16.58 59.57 34.33
N PRO A 669 -17.48 59.81 35.31
CA PRO A 669 -18.81 59.21 35.33
C PRO A 669 -19.63 59.45 34.04
N SER A 670 -19.47 60.63 33.43
CA SER A 670 -20.09 60.97 32.14
C SER A 670 -19.55 60.14 30.98
N GLU A 671 -18.23 59.91 30.91
CA GLU A 671 -17.64 59.03 29.89
C GLU A 671 -18.09 57.58 30.09
N LYS A 672 -18.10 57.08 31.34
CA LYS A 672 -18.60 55.73 31.66
C LYS A 672 -20.06 55.55 31.26
N MET A 673 -20.91 56.55 31.50
CA MET A 673 -22.31 56.55 31.07
C MET A 673 -22.43 56.57 29.54
N GLY A 674 -21.60 57.36 28.85
CA GLY A 674 -21.56 57.39 27.38
C GLY A 674 -21.20 56.03 26.77
N TYR A 675 -20.28 55.29 27.37
CA TYR A 675 -19.99 53.92 26.94
C TYR A 675 -21.16 52.96 27.17
N LEU A 676 -21.86 53.06 28.31
CA LEU A 676 -23.01 52.19 28.63
C LEU A 676 -24.23 52.42 27.73
N LEU A 677 -24.45 53.66 27.28
CA LEU A 677 -25.60 54.03 26.46
C LEU A 677 -25.42 53.77 24.96
N ASN A 678 -24.18 53.51 24.51
CA ASN A 678 -23.82 53.29 23.11
C ASN A 678 -23.44 51.82 22.78
N VAL A 679 -23.79 50.84 23.64
CA VAL A 679 -23.46 49.39 23.52
C VAL A 679 -24.46 48.59 22.70
#